data_AF-A0A925QXS7-F1
#
_entry.id   AF-A0A925QXS7-F1
#
_cell.length_a   1.000
_cell.length_b   1.000
_cell.length_c   1.000
_cell.angle_alpha   90.00
_cell.angle_beta   90.00
_cell.angle_gamma   90.00
#
_symmetry.space_group_name_H-M   'P 1'
#
loop_
_entity.id
_entity.type
_entity.pdbx_description
1 polymer ?
#
loop_
_entity_poly.entity_id
_entity_poly.type
_entity_poly.pdbx_seq_one_letter_code
_entity_poly.pdbx_strand_id
1 'polypeptide(L)'
;IDPMGVHTGDSMTVAPALTLTDKEYQIMRNASLAVLREIGVDTGGSNVQFAVNPKTGRMTVIEMNPRVSRSSALASKATGFPIAKVAAKLAVGYTLDELTNDITGSTPASFEPTIDYVVTKIPRFTFEKFPGADSNLTTSMKSVGEAMSIGRTFQESLQKGLRSMETGLTGLNEVEIPGASAADRKDAVKKALAIPSYDRLLVVAQAFRLGLTVDEIHNACFFDKWFLEQIKGIIDAEEEVRAKGLPIDAPGMLRLKKMGFSDQRLSELSGKTVTETAFRREVLNVKPVFKRIDTCAAEFPSSTAYMYSCYEGDGINPAECESNPTDRTKVIILGGGPNRIGQGIEFDYCCVHAAYSLDEAGKETIMVNCNPETVSTDYDTSDRLYFEPLTAETVIELVRKEQSNGKVLGCIIQFGGQTPLKLAHALEDAGIPILGTSPAMIDLAEDRELFQQLLKDLGLKQPPNGIARSLDEAKAVADRIGYPVVIRPSFVLGGRAMQIVYDHEALERYMKEAVVVSGKDPVLIDFYLKDAIEVDVDALADGTDVYVAGIMQHIEEAGIHSGDSACSLPPYSLDAATIAELEVQTTKLAKALNVVGLMNVQYAIQAGDIYILEVNPRASRTVPFVAKATGIPIAKIAARIMAGETLASFNIVKPVLNHVAVKEAVFPFARFPGVDIILGPEMKSTGEVMGLDTDFARAFAKSQAGAGCVLPITGTVFISVREGDKPHMVPVARALQGMGFKVTATEGTARTLREAGVTDVTVLNKVLEGRPHCVDAMTNGQIQLVVNTTEGSQAVKDSFSIRRSALQYNIPHYTTVAGARAAVEAIEAMRAGTLDVAPLQSYFKSSF
;
A
#
# COMPACT_ATOMS: atom_id res chain seq x y z
N ILE A 1 16.59 9.30 -14.02
CA ILE A 1 16.32 10.76 -14.10
C ILE A 1 17.05 11.42 -12.95
N ASP A 2 16.76 11.01 -11.71
CA ASP A 2 17.60 11.37 -10.57
C ASP A 2 19.05 10.87 -10.78
N PRO A 3 20.06 11.71 -10.50
CA PRO A 3 21.46 11.36 -10.66
C PRO A 3 21.95 10.48 -9.49
N MET A 4 23.17 9.93 -9.65
CA MET A 4 23.88 9.19 -8.60
C MET A 4 23.90 9.96 -7.26
N GLY A 5 23.61 9.24 -6.18
CA GLY A 5 23.42 9.79 -4.83
C GLY A 5 22.02 9.55 -4.28
N VAL A 6 21.06 9.26 -5.15
CA VAL A 6 19.73 8.73 -4.80
C VAL A 6 19.67 7.25 -5.19
N HIS A 7 19.16 6.41 -4.30
CA HIS A 7 18.99 4.98 -4.56
C HIS A 7 18.07 4.75 -5.77
N THR A 8 18.35 3.74 -6.60
CA THR A 8 17.54 3.44 -7.81
C THR A 8 16.06 3.20 -7.50
N GLY A 9 15.77 2.56 -6.36
CA GLY A 9 14.42 2.37 -5.82
C GLY A 9 13.70 3.68 -5.45
N ASP A 10 14.42 4.71 -5.00
CA ASP A 10 13.87 6.03 -4.67
C ASP A 10 13.94 7.01 -5.85
N SER A 11 14.50 6.57 -6.98
CA SER A 11 14.66 7.40 -8.18
C SER A 11 13.49 7.22 -9.13
N MET A 12 13.18 8.31 -9.85
CA MET A 12 12.47 8.25 -11.11
C MET A 12 13.38 7.67 -12.19
N THR A 13 12.90 6.66 -12.89
CA THR A 13 13.66 5.92 -13.91
C THR A 13 12.84 5.76 -15.17
N VAL A 14 13.53 5.59 -16.30
CA VAL A 14 12.90 5.40 -17.61
C VAL A 14 13.51 4.21 -18.33
N ALA A 15 12.73 3.57 -19.19
CA ALA A 15 13.21 2.61 -20.18
C ALA A 15 12.72 3.03 -21.58
N PRO A 16 13.58 2.95 -22.61
CA PRO A 16 14.99 2.54 -22.57
C PRO A 16 15.90 3.67 -22.04
N ALA A 17 17.23 3.49 -22.13
CA ALA A 17 18.18 4.59 -21.92
C ALA A 17 18.04 5.63 -23.05
N LEU A 18 18.00 6.92 -22.71
CA LEU A 18 17.66 7.99 -23.66
C LEU A 18 18.83 8.93 -24.02
N THR A 19 19.90 8.96 -23.21
CA THR A 19 20.98 9.97 -23.34
C THR A 19 22.37 9.35 -23.55
N LEU A 20 22.43 8.07 -23.91
CA LEU A 20 23.68 7.42 -24.32
C LEU A 20 23.76 7.39 -25.84
N THR A 21 24.95 7.64 -26.38
CA THR A 21 25.23 7.26 -27.77
C THR A 21 25.26 5.75 -27.89
N ASP A 22 25.02 5.20 -29.09
CA ASP A 22 25.12 3.76 -29.33
C ASP A 22 26.51 3.22 -28.90
N LYS A 23 27.59 3.96 -29.16
CA LYS A 23 28.95 3.58 -28.73
C LYS A 23 29.05 3.40 -27.21
N GLU A 24 28.49 4.32 -26.44
CA GLU A 24 28.49 4.22 -24.97
C GLU A 24 27.59 3.09 -24.49
N TYR A 25 26.44 2.89 -25.14
CA TYR A 25 25.53 1.78 -24.85
C TYR A 25 26.21 0.42 -25.09
N GLN A 26 26.90 0.23 -26.21
CA GLN A 26 27.63 -1.01 -26.50
C GLN A 26 28.75 -1.28 -25.49
N ILE A 27 29.44 -0.24 -25.00
CA ILE A 27 30.42 -0.37 -23.91
C ILE A 27 29.73 -0.86 -22.63
N MET A 28 28.59 -0.27 -22.26
CA MET A 28 27.81 -0.67 -21.08
C MET A 28 27.31 -2.12 -21.20
N ARG A 29 26.79 -2.48 -22.38
CA ARG A 29 26.30 -3.82 -22.71
C ARG A 29 27.41 -4.87 -22.56
N ASN A 30 28.56 -4.63 -23.18
CA ASN A 30 29.71 -5.54 -23.09
C ASN A 30 30.23 -5.69 -21.66
N ALA A 31 30.30 -4.59 -20.91
CA ALA A 31 30.70 -4.61 -19.51
C ALA A 31 29.71 -5.41 -18.65
N SER A 32 28.41 -5.28 -18.90
CA SER A 32 27.36 -6.03 -18.18
C SER A 32 27.54 -7.53 -18.37
N LEU A 33 27.73 -7.98 -19.61
CA LEU A 33 28.00 -9.39 -19.93
C LEU A 33 29.30 -9.89 -19.29
N ALA A 34 30.36 -9.08 -19.30
CA ALA A 34 31.64 -9.42 -18.69
C ALA A 34 31.52 -9.58 -17.16
N VAL A 35 30.76 -8.71 -16.49
CA VAL A 35 30.52 -8.80 -15.03
C VAL A 35 29.79 -10.10 -14.67
N LEU A 36 28.73 -10.48 -15.41
CA LEU A 36 28.02 -11.74 -15.16
C LEU A 36 28.93 -12.96 -15.30
N ARG A 37 29.76 -12.98 -16.37
CA ARG A 37 30.73 -14.06 -16.63
C ARG A 37 31.79 -14.16 -15.53
N GLU A 38 32.31 -13.03 -15.07
CA GLU A 38 33.34 -13.01 -14.01
C GLU A 38 32.77 -13.44 -12.66
N ILE A 39 31.54 -13.06 -12.33
CA ILE A 39 30.88 -13.47 -11.09
C ILE A 39 30.39 -14.93 -11.16
N GLY A 40 30.27 -15.52 -12.35
CA GLY A 40 29.85 -16.91 -12.56
C GLY A 40 28.33 -17.11 -12.50
N VAL A 41 27.55 -16.14 -12.97
CA VAL A 41 26.09 -16.33 -13.13
C VAL A 41 25.80 -16.91 -14.51
N ASP A 42 25.85 -18.24 -14.62
CA ASP A 42 25.73 -18.94 -15.91
C ASP A 42 24.28 -19.28 -16.31
N THR A 43 23.36 -19.41 -15.35
CA THR A 43 22.01 -19.97 -15.58
C THR A 43 20.90 -19.13 -14.96
N GLY A 44 20.90 -17.80 -15.18
CA GLY A 44 19.87 -16.92 -14.65
C GLY A 44 20.01 -15.45 -15.04
N GLY A 45 19.04 -14.63 -14.60
CA GLY A 45 19.07 -13.18 -14.76
C GLY A 45 19.83 -12.47 -13.65
N SER A 46 20.38 -11.30 -13.95
CA SER A 46 21.05 -10.43 -12.97
C SER A 46 20.88 -8.95 -13.34
N ASN A 47 21.01 -8.07 -12.37
CA ASN A 47 21.02 -6.62 -12.59
C ASN A 47 22.42 -6.06 -12.35
N VAL A 48 22.96 -5.29 -13.31
CA VAL A 48 24.25 -4.59 -13.19
C VAL A 48 23.99 -3.09 -13.21
N GLN A 49 24.62 -2.34 -12.31
CA GLN A 49 24.46 -0.90 -12.20
C GLN A 49 25.75 -0.17 -12.57
N PHE A 50 25.60 0.98 -13.21
CA PHE A 50 26.71 1.82 -13.68
C PHE A 50 26.49 3.27 -13.29
N ALA A 51 27.60 3.98 -13.05
CA ALA A 51 27.66 5.43 -13.08
C ALA A 51 28.40 5.89 -14.33
N VAL A 52 27.84 6.87 -15.05
CA VAL A 52 28.45 7.48 -16.24
C VAL A 52 28.71 8.96 -15.96
N ASN A 53 29.94 9.40 -16.20
CA ASN A 53 30.28 10.82 -16.12
C ASN A 53 29.79 11.53 -17.40
N PRO A 54 28.79 12.43 -17.32
CA PRO A 54 28.15 13.02 -18.49
C PRO A 54 29.08 13.95 -19.30
N LYS A 55 30.21 14.40 -18.73
CA LYS A 55 31.18 15.25 -19.43
C LYS A 55 32.18 14.48 -20.28
N THR A 56 32.40 13.20 -19.97
CA THR A 56 33.52 12.42 -20.56
C THR A 56 33.12 11.05 -21.08
N GLY A 57 31.91 10.56 -20.76
CA GLY A 57 31.50 9.19 -21.04
C GLY A 57 32.18 8.14 -20.14
N ARG A 58 33.00 8.54 -19.15
CA ARG A 58 33.66 7.60 -18.25
C ARG A 58 32.62 6.79 -17.49
N MET A 59 32.68 5.46 -17.64
CA MET A 59 31.76 4.51 -17.04
C MET A 59 32.42 3.77 -15.87
N THR A 60 31.68 3.56 -14.80
CA THR A 60 32.12 2.84 -13.59
C THR A 60 31.04 1.86 -13.17
N VAL A 61 31.38 0.58 -12.99
CA VAL A 61 30.47 -0.43 -12.41
C VAL A 61 30.27 -0.10 -10.93
N ILE A 62 29.02 -0.08 -10.47
CA ILE A 62 28.66 0.24 -9.08
C ILE A 62 28.44 -1.06 -8.28
N GLU A 63 27.54 -1.91 -8.76
CA GLU A 63 27.23 -3.19 -8.14
C GLU A 63 26.63 -4.16 -9.18
N MET A 64 26.55 -5.43 -8.80
CA MET A 64 25.73 -6.42 -9.48
C MET A 64 24.90 -7.20 -8.46
N ASN A 65 23.65 -7.49 -8.82
CA ASN A 65 22.72 -8.26 -8.02
C ASN A 65 22.50 -9.63 -8.70
N PRO A 66 23.02 -10.75 -8.14
CA PRO A 66 22.98 -12.07 -8.76
C PRO A 66 21.63 -12.78 -8.56
N ARG A 67 20.54 -12.06 -8.85
CA ARG A 67 19.16 -12.51 -8.66
C ARG A 67 18.18 -11.59 -9.40
N VAL A 68 16.92 -12.00 -9.47
CA VAL A 68 15.81 -11.09 -9.76
C VAL A 68 15.75 -9.95 -8.74
N SER A 69 15.29 -8.80 -9.20
CA SER A 69 15.19 -7.54 -8.45
C SER A 69 13.91 -6.78 -8.83
N ARG A 70 13.58 -5.73 -8.08
CA ARG A 70 12.55 -4.78 -8.51
C ARG A 70 12.78 -4.25 -9.92
N SER A 71 14.03 -3.99 -10.28
CA SER A 71 14.40 -3.54 -11.63
C SER A 71 14.15 -4.61 -12.67
N SER A 72 14.30 -5.90 -12.34
CA SER A 72 13.92 -6.98 -13.26
C SER A 72 12.40 -7.12 -13.41
N ALA A 73 11.63 -6.89 -12.35
CA ALA A 73 10.16 -6.85 -12.45
C ALA A 73 9.72 -5.69 -13.35
N LEU A 74 10.24 -4.48 -13.08
CA LEU A 74 10.03 -3.30 -13.90
C LEU A 74 10.42 -3.55 -15.36
N ALA A 75 11.61 -4.12 -15.63
CA ALA A 75 12.06 -4.44 -16.98
C ALA A 75 11.16 -5.47 -17.67
N SER A 76 10.67 -6.48 -16.93
CA SER A 76 9.75 -7.49 -17.47
C SER A 76 8.43 -6.84 -17.91
N LYS A 77 7.89 -5.93 -17.10
CA LYS A 77 6.67 -5.17 -17.47
C LYS A 77 6.93 -4.17 -18.61
N ALA A 78 8.07 -3.49 -18.58
CA ALA A 78 8.43 -2.51 -19.60
C ALA A 78 8.60 -3.14 -20.98
N THR A 79 9.17 -4.34 -21.05
CA THR A 79 9.50 -4.99 -22.33
C THR A 79 8.49 -6.04 -22.75
N GLY A 80 7.74 -6.62 -21.81
CA GLY A 80 6.95 -7.83 -22.02
C GLY A 80 7.76 -9.13 -21.91
N PHE A 81 9.07 -9.07 -21.65
CA PHE A 81 9.91 -10.26 -21.51
C PHE A 81 9.88 -10.81 -20.06
N PRO A 82 9.43 -12.05 -19.80
CA PRO A 82 9.21 -12.54 -18.44
C PRO A 82 10.50 -13.07 -17.79
N ILE A 83 11.37 -12.16 -17.31
CA ILE A 83 12.73 -12.47 -16.84
C ILE A 83 12.74 -13.59 -15.79
N ALA A 84 11.87 -13.54 -14.79
CA ALA A 84 11.85 -14.56 -13.72
C ALA A 84 11.42 -15.94 -14.23
N LYS A 85 10.45 -16.00 -15.14
CA LYS A 85 9.95 -17.24 -15.77
C LYS A 85 11.04 -17.89 -16.62
N VAL A 86 11.76 -17.08 -17.40
CA VAL A 86 12.90 -17.54 -18.21
C VAL A 86 14.06 -17.99 -17.32
N ALA A 87 14.43 -17.19 -16.31
CA ALA A 87 15.50 -17.53 -15.37
C ALA A 87 15.24 -18.84 -14.63
N ALA A 88 14.00 -19.13 -14.24
CA ALA A 88 13.63 -20.39 -13.60
C ALA A 88 13.85 -21.60 -14.53
N LYS A 89 13.56 -21.47 -15.84
CA LYS A 89 13.80 -22.53 -16.82
C LYS A 89 15.30 -22.71 -17.10
N LEU A 90 16.06 -21.63 -17.22
CA LEU A 90 17.52 -21.68 -17.37
C LEU A 90 18.18 -22.41 -16.19
N ALA A 91 17.72 -22.17 -14.96
CA ALA A 91 18.25 -22.80 -13.75
C ALA A 91 18.09 -24.33 -13.72
N VAL A 92 17.19 -24.90 -14.53
CA VAL A 92 17.00 -26.36 -14.66
C VAL A 92 17.56 -26.92 -15.97
N GLY A 93 18.43 -26.16 -16.66
CA GLY A 93 19.26 -26.65 -17.77
C GLY A 93 18.82 -26.26 -19.17
N TYR A 94 17.73 -25.49 -19.33
CA TYR A 94 17.37 -24.94 -20.64
C TYR A 94 18.38 -23.89 -21.10
N THR A 95 18.46 -23.67 -22.41
CA THR A 95 19.14 -22.51 -23.01
C THR A 95 18.13 -21.52 -23.59
N LEU A 96 18.54 -20.25 -23.81
CA LEU A 96 17.63 -19.20 -24.27
C LEU A 96 17.00 -19.49 -25.65
N ASP A 97 17.72 -20.18 -26.52
CA ASP A 97 17.28 -20.55 -27.88
C ASP A 97 16.25 -21.69 -27.88
N GLU A 98 16.19 -22.49 -26.82
CA GLU A 98 15.18 -23.55 -26.64
C GLU A 98 13.83 -23.01 -26.14
N LEU A 99 13.81 -21.79 -25.60
CA LEU A 99 12.63 -21.17 -25.02
C LEU A 99 11.96 -20.27 -26.06
N THR A 100 10.65 -20.38 -26.20
CA THR A 100 9.85 -19.46 -27.02
C THR A 100 9.58 -18.16 -26.25
N ASN A 101 9.59 -17.03 -26.96
CA ASN A 101 9.10 -15.75 -26.47
C ASN A 101 7.58 -15.80 -26.30
N ASP A 102 7.11 -15.68 -25.06
CA ASP A 102 5.70 -15.81 -24.67
C ASP A 102 4.76 -14.88 -25.47
N ILE A 103 5.18 -13.64 -25.74
CA ILE A 103 4.29 -12.62 -26.31
C ILE A 103 4.14 -12.74 -27.83
N THR A 104 5.24 -12.98 -28.55
CA THR A 104 5.20 -13.15 -30.02
C THR A 104 4.80 -14.57 -30.43
N GLY A 105 5.00 -15.56 -29.54
CA GLY A 105 4.72 -16.98 -29.76
C GLY A 105 5.52 -17.64 -30.89
N SER A 106 6.40 -16.89 -31.56
CA SER A 106 7.04 -17.28 -32.83
C SER A 106 8.54 -17.02 -32.86
N THR A 107 9.07 -16.23 -31.92
CA THR A 107 10.51 -15.96 -31.79
C THR A 107 11.10 -16.66 -30.56
N PRO A 108 12.41 -16.98 -30.53
CA PRO A 108 13.05 -17.54 -29.34
C PRO A 108 13.23 -16.47 -28.25
N ALA A 109 13.53 -16.89 -27.01
CA ALA A 109 13.86 -16.00 -25.90
C ALA A 109 15.31 -15.46 -25.98
N SER A 110 16.12 -15.95 -26.91
CA SER A 110 17.51 -15.52 -27.18
C SER A 110 17.58 -14.25 -28.03
N PHE A 111 17.04 -13.14 -27.53
CA PHE A 111 17.05 -11.83 -28.19
C PHE A 111 17.14 -10.69 -27.17
N GLU A 112 17.33 -9.46 -27.67
CA GLU A 112 17.23 -8.24 -26.86
C GLU A 112 15.93 -7.51 -27.24
N PRO A 113 15.00 -7.29 -26.29
CA PRO A 113 13.76 -6.59 -26.59
C PRO A 113 13.99 -5.19 -27.14
N THR A 114 13.20 -4.83 -28.14
CA THR A 114 13.12 -3.47 -28.69
C THR A 114 11.73 -2.92 -28.42
N ILE A 115 11.65 -1.70 -27.90
CA ILE A 115 10.39 -1.04 -27.57
C ILE A 115 10.26 0.26 -28.37
N ASP A 116 9.06 0.56 -28.84
CA ASP A 116 8.71 1.74 -29.61
C ASP A 116 7.95 2.78 -28.76
N TYR A 117 8.16 2.73 -27.45
CA TYR A 117 7.56 3.59 -26.45
C TYR A 117 8.56 3.91 -25.32
N VAL A 118 8.18 4.85 -24.46
CA VAL A 118 8.92 5.22 -23.26
C VAL A 118 8.15 4.78 -22.02
N VAL A 119 8.82 4.06 -21.15
CA VAL A 119 8.32 3.67 -19.84
C VAL A 119 8.88 4.61 -18.78
N THR A 120 8.05 5.11 -17.89
CA THR A 120 8.46 5.92 -16.74
C THR A 120 8.01 5.26 -15.45
N LYS A 121 8.93 5.04 -14.53
CA LYS A 121 8.67 4.60 -13.17
C LYS A 121 8.86 5.75 -12.18
N ILE A 122 7.90 5.92 -11.28
CA ILE A 122 7.92 6.92 -10.21
C ILE A 122 7.71 6.23 -8.85
N PRO A 123 8.60 6.45 -7.87
CA PRO A 123 8.50 5.85 -6.55
C PRO A 123 7.42 6.51 -5.68
N ARG A 124 6.70 5.70 -4.91
CA ARG A 124 5.66 6.13 -3.95
C ARG A 124 6.24 6.17 -2.55
N PHE A 125 6.15 7.33 -1.90
CA PHE A 125 6.60 7.55 -0.51
C PHE A 125 5.42 7.81 0.41
N THR A 126 5.55 7.54 1.71
CA THR A 126 4.51 7.83 2.72
C THR A 126 5.09 8.59 3.92
N PHE A 127 5.86 9.65 3.67
CA PHE A 127 6.49 10.44 4.74
C PHE A 127 5.48 11.10 5.68
N GLU A 128 4.25 11.35 5.21
CA GLU A 128 3.15 11.87 6.02
C GLU A 128 2.81 10.99 7.23
N LYS A 129 3.10 9.68 7.17
CA LYS A 129 2.92 8.73 8.29
C LYS A 129 4.07 8.73 9.29
N PHE A 130 5.11 9.49 9.00
CA PHE A 130 6.37 9.52 9.74
C PHE A 130 6.86 10.96 9.94
N PRO A 131 6.15 11.81 10.71
CA PRO A 131 6.42 13.25 10.83
C PRO A 131 7.81 13.61 11.41
N GLY A 132 8.56 12.64 11.95
CA GLY A 132 9.95 12.80 12.39
C GLY A 132 11.00 12.22 11.43
N ALA A 133 10.59 11.63 10.31
CA ALA A 133 11.52 11.08 9.32
C ALA A 133 12.14 12.19 8.46
N ASP A 134 13.43 12.06 8.20
CA ASP A 134 14.09 12.86 7.16
C ASP A 134 13.55 12.45 5.77
N SER A 135 12.88 13.39 5.10
CA SER A 135 12.30 13.20 3.77
C SER A 135 13.31 13.34 2.61
N ASN A 136 14.57 13.67 2.92
CA ASN A 136 15.63 13.72 1.92
C ASN A 136 15.95 12.32 1.38
N LEU A 137 16.06 12.21 0.07
CA LEU A 137 16.44 10.99 -0.62
C LEU A 137 17.95 10.79 -0.57
N THR A 138 18.37 9.55 -0.40
CA THR A 138 19.77 9.16 -0.21
C THR A 138 20.01 7.79 -0.86
N THR A 139 21.15 7.17 -0.61
CA THR A 139 21.49 5.82 -1.08
C THR A 139 20.73 4.71 -0.35
N SER A 140 20.05 5.02 0.76
CA SER A 140 19.13 4.11 1.45
C SER A 140 17.69 4.39 1.06
N MET A 141 17.00 3.36 0.56
CA MET A 141 15.65 3.45 0.04
C MET A 141 14.60 3.71 1.13
N LYS A 142 13.69 4.65 0.85
CA LYS A 142 12.57 5.09 1.70
C LYS A 142 11.19 4.95 1.03
N SER A 143 11.13 4.71 -0.29
CA SER A 143 9.87 4.46 -0.99
C SER A 143 9.19 3.16 -0.53
N VAL A 144 7.86 3.15 -0.49
CA VAL A 144 7.03 2.00 -0.08
C VAL A 144 6.37 1.28 -1.24
N GLY A 145 6.50 1.80 -2.46
CA GLY A 145 6.02 1.19 -3.69
C GLY A 145 6.42 2.02 -4.91
N GLU A 146 5.87 1.69 -6.08
CA GLU A 146 6.15 2.39 -7.32
C GLU A 146 4.99 2.29 -8.32
N ALA A 147 4.82 3.33 -9.13
CA ALA A 147 3.94 3.32 -10.28
C ALA A 147 4.78 3.28 -11.55
N MET A 148 4.30 2.55 -12.56
CA MET A 148 4.86 2.54 -13.91
C MET A 148 3.83 3.11 -14.89
N SER A 149 4.31 3.70 -15.96
CA SER A 149 3.48 4.28 -17.01
C SER A 149 4.18 4.15 -18.36
N ILE A 150 3.39 4.10 -19.42
CA ILE A 150 3.89 3.90 -20.79
C ILE A 150 3.25 4.95 -21.69
N GLY A 151 4.06 5.61 -22.51
CA GLY A 151 3.61 6.57 -23.52
C GLY A 151 4.52 6.55 -24.74
N ARG A 152 4.04 7.03 -25.88
CA ARG A 152 4.83 7.11 -27.12
C ARG A 152 5.92 8.18 -27.06
N THR A 153 5.82 9.08 -26.09
CA THR A 153 6.82 10.10 -25.79
C THR A 153 7.15 10.09 -24.29
N PHE A 154 8.32 10.62 -23.94
CA PHE A 154 8.67 10.81 -22.53
C PHE A 154 7.68 11.72 -21.80
N GLN A 155 7.20 12.79 -22.44
CA GLN A 155 6.22 13.70 -21.83
C GLN A 155 4.91 12.97 -21.50
N GLU A 156 4.41 12.17 -22.44
CA GLU A 156 3.20 11.38 -22.25
C GLU A 156 3.35 10.37 -21.11
N SER A 157 4.45 9.61 -21.13
CA SER A 157 4.81 8.63 -20.11
C SER A 157 4.94 9.28 -18.74
N LEU A 158 5.69 10.38 -18.63
CA LEU A 158 5.88 11.12 -17.38
C LEU A 158 4.56 11.60 -16.77
N GLN A 159 3.70 12.24 -17.56
CA GLN A 159 2.43 12.76 -17.06
C GLN A 159 1.45 11.64 -16.69
N LYS A 160 1.51 10.47 -17.37
CA LYS A 160 0.80 9.25 -16.94
C LYS A 160 1.32 8.73 -15.61
N GLY A 161 2.64 8.70 -15.43
CA GLY A 161 3.28 8.30 -14.18
C GLY A 161 2.85 9.17 -13.02
N LEU A 162 2.85 10.50 -13.19
CA LEU A 162 2.47 11.44 -12.12
C LEU A 162 1.05 11.23 -11.61
N ARG A 163 0.08 11.05 -12.53
CA ARG A 163 -1.32 10.78 -12.15
C ARG A 163 -1.58 9.35 -11.66
N SER A 164 -0.62 8.44 -11.83
CA SER A 164 -0.70 7.07 -11.30
C SER A 164 -0.26 6.98 -9.83
N MET A 165 0.28 8.06 -9.26
CA MET A 165 0.91 8.04 -7.93
C MET A 165 -0.08 7.95 -6.76
N GLU A 166 -1.38 8.15 -7.01
CA GLU A 166 -2.40 8.15 -5.96
C GLU A 166 -2.08 9.15 -4.82
N THR A 167 -1.51 10.29 -5.21
CA THR A 167 -1.17 11.43 -4.34
C THR A 167 -1.98 12.69 -4.66
N GLY A 168 -2.93 12.61 -5.60
CA GLY A 168 -3.75 13.74 -6.05
C GLY A 168 -3.11 14.57 -7.17
N LEU A 169 -1.96 14.15 -7.70
CA LEU A 169 -1.33 14.81 -8.84
C LEU A 169 -2.13 14.60 -10.12
N THR A 170 -2.30 15.66 -10.88
CA THR A 170 -3.01 15.69 -12.18
C THR A 170 -2.04 15.91 -13.34
N GLY A 171 -0.81 16.32 -13.03
CA GLY A 171 0.32 16.54 -13.92
C GLY A 171 1.50 17.07 -13.11
N LEU A 172 2.23 18.05 -13.65
CA LEU A 172 3.28 18.77 -12.93
C LEU A 172 2.67 19.85 -12.02
N ASN A 173 1.89 19.51 -11.00
CA ASN A 173 1.19 20.49 -10.17
C ASN A 173 2.13 21.56 -9.56
N GLU A 174 1.60 22.76 -9.32
CA GLU A 174 2.30 23.85 -8.64
C GLU A 174 2.62 23.49 -7.18
N VAL A 175 3.80 23.91 -6.70
CA VAL A 175 4.23 23.70 -5.32
C VAL A 175 4.72 25.01 -4.70
N GLU A 176 4.41 25.21 -3.43
CA GLU A 176 4.95 26.32 -2.65
C GLU A 176 6.36 25.98 -2.15
N ILE A 177 7.29 26.92 -2.26
CA ILE A 177 8.66 26.76 -1.76
C ILE A 177 8.77 27.50 -0.41
N PRO A 178 8.92 26.78 0.72
CA PRO A 178 8.94 27.39 2.05
C PRO A 178 10.05 28.44 2.21
N GLY A 179 9.72 29.56 2.86
CA GLY A 179 10.70 30.61 3.20
C GLY A 179 11.08 31.57 2.06
N ALA A 180 10.40 31.51 0.91
CA ALA A 180 10.63 32.42 -0.20
C ALA A 180 9.87 33.76 -0.03
N SER A 181 10.60 34.85 0.24
CA SER A 181 10.09 36.21 0.01
C SER A 181 9.83 36.41 -1.50
N ALA A 182 8.99 37.38 -1.88
CA ALA A 182 8.77 37.69 -3.30
C ALA A 182 10.07 38.12 -4.03
N ALA A 183 11.05 38.67 -3.29
CA ALA A 183 12.32 39.14 -3.83
C ALA A 183 13.36 38.02 -4.02
N ASP A 184 13.36 36.98 -3.17
CA ASP A 184 14.40 35.93 -3.14
C ASP A 184 13.94 34.57 -3.70
N ARG A 185 12.78 34.56 -4.36
CA ARG A 185 12.08 33.31 -4.74
C ARG A 185 12.91 32.41 -5.66
N LYS A 186 13.74 32.96 -6.55
CA LYS A 186 14.62 32.17 -7.44
C LYS A 186 15.73 31.46 -6.66
N ASP A 187 16.33 32.11 -5.68
CA ASP A 187 17.43 31.53 -4.90
C ASP A 187 16.90 30.47 -3.92
N ALA A 188 15.73 30.69 -3.34
CA ALA A 188 15.03 29.68 -2.53
C ALA A 188 14.76 28.39 -3.34
N VAL A 189 14.30 28.52 -4.59
CA VAL A 189 14.06 27.38 -5.49
C VAL A 189 15.36 26.67 -5.84
N LYS A 190 16.44 27.40 -6.16
CA LYS A 190 17.76 26.78 -6.41
C LYS A 190 18.25 25.98 -5.22
N LYS A 191 18.06 26.49 -4.00
CA LYS A 191 18.40 25.77 -2.76
C LYS A 191 17.56 24.51 -2.58
N ALA A 192 16.26 24.57 -2.87
CA ALA A 192 15.37 23.40 -2.82
C ALA A 192 15.79 22.33 -3.85
N LEU A 193 16.12 22.73 -5.08
CA LEU A 193 16.59 21.82 -6.14
C LEU A 193 17.88 21.08 -5.79
N ALA A 194 18.79 21.73 -5.05
CA ALA A 194 20.05 21.14 -4.61
C ALA A 194 19.87 20.02 -3.59
N ILE A 195 18.72 19.95 -2.92
CA ILE A 195 18.38 18.91 -1.95
C ILE A 195 17.58 17.82 -2.68
N PRO A 196 18.06 16.56 -2.71
CA PRO A 196 17.28 15.46 -3.28
C PRO A 196 16.05 15.19 -2.42
N SER A 197 14.89 15.73 -2.79
CA SER A 197 13.60 15.49 -2.13
C SER A 197 12.67 14.66 -3.02
N TYR A 198 11.65 14.05 -2.42
CA TYR A 198 10.67 13.22 -3.14
C TYR A 198 9.78 14.00 -4.12
N ASP A 199 9.64 15.31 -3.92
CA ASP A 199 8.86 16.24 -4.73
C ASP A 199 9.73 17.08 -5.68
N ARG A 200 11.03 16.78 -5.78
CA ARG A 200 12.01 17.60 -6.53
C ARG A 200 11.63 17.83 -8.00
N LEU A 201 10.93 16.90 -8.65
CA LEU A 201 10.43 17.10 -10.02
C LEU A 201 9.40 18.25 -10.10
N LEU A 202 8.52 18.37 -9.10
CA LEU A 202 7.56 19.47 -9.03
C LEU A 202 8.28 20.80 -8.76
N VAL A 203 9.35 20.77 -7.97
CA VAL A 203 10.24 21.92 -7.77
C VAL A 203 10.92 22.33 -9.09
N VAL A 204 11.33 21.39 -9.94
CA VAL A 204 11.84 21.65 -11.30
C VAL A 204 10.79 22.34 -12.16
N ALA A 205 9.55 21.85 -12.16
CA ALA A 205 8.44 22.50 -12.87
C ALA A 205 8.21 23.93 -12.38
N GLN A 206 8.21 24.13 -11.06
CA GLN A 206 8.07 25.44 -10.45
C GLN A 206 9.23 26.39 -10.78
N ALA A 207 10.45 25.87 -10.91
CA ALA A 207 11.62 26.64 -11.33
C ALA A 207 11.46 27.21 -12.74
N PHE A 208 10.94 26.42 -13.68
CA PHE A 208 10.64 26.90 -15.03
C PHE A 208 9.57 27.99 -15.04
N ARG A 209 8.49 27.83 -14.27
CA ARG A 209 7.44 28.87 -14.11
C ARG A 209 7.96 30.19 -13.55
N LEU A 210 9.06 30.14 -12.78
CA LEU A 210 9.74 31.31 -12.25
C LEU A 210 10.82 31.86 -13.20
N GLY A 211 10.97 31.28 -14.39
CA GLY A 211 11.91 31.71 -15.42
C GLY A 211 13.37 31.38 -15.08
N LEU A 212 13.65 30.23 -14.46
CA LEU A 212 15.00 29.66 -14.45
C LEU A 212 15.27 28.93 -15.77
N THR A 213 16.52 28.99 -16.20
CA THR A 213 16.98 28.29 -17.41
C THR A 213 17.26 26.81 -17.15
N VAL A 214 17.30 26.00 -18.22
CA VAL A 214 17.71 24.59 -18.16
C VAL A 214 19.08 24.43 -17.51
N ASP A 215 20.04 25.31 -17.83
CA ASP A 215 21.39 25.27 -17.25
C ASP A 215 21.40 25.57 -15.76
N GLU A 216 20.62 26.56 -15.30
CA GLU A 216 20.53 26.87 -13.87
C GLU A 216 19.95 25.70 -13.07
N ILE A 217 18.92 25.03 -13.59
CA ILE A 217 18.31 23.88 -12.94
C ILE A 217 19.26 22.68 -12.97
N HIS A 218 19.87 22.39 -14.12
CA HIS A 218 20.87 21.33 -14.26
C HIS A 218 22.03 21.52 -13.26
N ASN A 219 22.55 22.73 -13.13
CA ASN A 219 23.64 23.01 -12.20
C ASN A 219 23.22 22.86 -10.72
N ALA A 220 21.93 23.01 -10.41
CA ALA A 220 21.41 22.85 -9.06
C ALA A 220 21.19 21.37 -8.68
N CYS A 221 20.60 20.56 -9.56
CA CYS A 221 20.15 19.20 -9.23
C CYS A 221 20.78 18.07 -10.06
N PHE A 222 21.57 18.40 -11.08
CA PHE A 222 22.22 17.47 -12.03
C PHE A 222 21.27 16.57 -12.83
N PHE A 223 19.99 16.95 -12.97
CA PHE A 223 19.09 16.31 -13.93
C PHE A 223 19.63 16.52 -15.34
N ASP A 224 19.67 15.46 -16.16
CA ASP A 224 20.14 15.58 -17.54
C ASP A 224 19.30 16.63 -18.29
N LYS A 225 19.98 17.46 -19.08
CA LYS A 225 19.37 18.57 -19.81
C LYS A 225 18.27 18.10 -20.75
N TRP A 226 18.41 16.91 -21.32
CA TRP A 226 17.38 16.34 -22.18
C TRP A 226 16.03 16.22 -21.46
N PHE A 227 16.00 15.68 -20.23
CA PHE A 227 14.77 15.58 -19.45
C PHE A 227 14.23 16.96 -19.08
N LEU A 228 15.12 17.90 -18.72
CA LEU A 228 14.75 19.27 -18.36
C LEU A 228 14.10 20.01 -19.54
N GLU A 229 14.58 19.83 -20.76
CA GLU A 229 13.98 20.40 -21.97
C GLU A 229 12.58 19.84 -22.24
N GLN A 230 12.38 18.53 -22.05
CA GLN A 230 11.06 17.93 -22.19
C GLN A 230 10.07 18.46 -21.15
N ILE A 231 10.51 18.61 -19.89
CA ILE A 231 9.71 19.19 -18.82
C ILE A 231 9.39 20.65 -19.14
N LYS A 232 10.37 21.43 -19.60
CA LYS A 232 10.14 22.81 -20.04
C LYS A 232 9.07 22.88 -21.13
N GLY A 233 9.11 21.97 -22.11
CA GLY A 233 8.07 21.90 -23.15
C GLY A 233 6.66 21.70 -22.59
N ILE A 234 6.51 20.90 -21.53
CA ILE A 234 5.22 20.76 -20.82
C ILE A 234 4.82 22.09 -20.18
N ILE A 235 5.73 22.75 -19.46
CA ILE A 235 5.44 24.03 -18.78
C ILE A 235 5.09 25.13 -19.77
N ASP A 236 5.79 25.21 -20.91
CA ASP A 236 5.47 26.17 -21.97
C ASP A 236 4.05 25.94 -22.53
N ALA A 237 3.63 24.68 -22.68
CA ALA A 237 2.27 24.34 -23.08
C ALA A 237 1.23 24.66 -21.99
N GLU A 238 1.58 24.50 -20.70
CA GLU A 238 0.70 24.94 -19.60
C GLU A 238 0.45 26.44 -19.63
N GLU A 239 1.51 27.24 -19.85
CA GLU A 239 1.41 28.69 -19.98
C GLU A 239 0.55 29.09 -21.18
N GLU A 240 0.68 28.37 -22.30
CA GLU A 240 -0.19 28.59 -23.47
C GLU A 240 -1.67 28.35 -23.14
N VAL A 241 -1.99 27.24 -22.46
CA VAL A 241 -3.38 26.93 -22.06
C VAL A 241 -3.91 27.95 -21.06
N ARG A 242 -3.09 28.41 -20.11
CA ARG A 242 -3.48 29.49 -19.17
C ARG A 242 -3.78 30.80 -19.90
N ALA A 243 -2.98 31.14 -20.91
CA ALA A 243 -3.11 32.39 -21.64
C ALA A 243 -4.26 32.38 -22.67
N LYS A 244 -4.47 31.26 -23.36
CA LYS A 244 -5.39 31.16 -24.50
C LYS A 244 -6.64 30.31 -24.23
N GLY A 245 -6.69 29.59 -23.12
CA GLY A 245 -7.72 28.60 -22.82
C GLY A 245 -7.50 27.27 -23.56
N LEU A 246 -8.52 26.41 -23.53
CA LEU A 246 -8.48 25.11 -24.21
C LEU A 246 -8.46 25.29 -25.75
N PRO A 247 -7.72 24.44 -26.49
CA PRO A 247 -7.78 24.42 -27.94
C PRO A 247 -9.22 24.26 -28.48
N ILE A 248 -9.44 24.83 -29.66
CA ILE A 248 -10.76 24.85 -30.30
C ILE A 248 -10.93 23.84 -31.44
N ASP A 249 -9.84 23.18 -31.80
CA ASP A 249 -9.71 22.26 -32.92
C ASP A 249 -9.04 20.95 -32.48
N ALA A 250 -9.30 19.88 -33.23
CA ALA A 250 -8.80 18.55 -32.93
C ALA A 250 -7.26 18.47 -32.95
N PRO A 251 -6.53 19.08 -33.92
CA PRO A 251 -5.07 19.06 -33.91
C PRO A 251 -4.45 19.74 -32.67
N GLY A 252 -5.01 20.89 -32.25
CA GLY A 252 -4.55 21.60 -31.07
C GLY A 252 -4.79 20.81 -29.78
N MET A 253 -5.97 20.21 -29.63
CA MET A 253 -6.28 19.35 -28.47
C MET A 253 -5.40 18.09 -28.48
N LEU A 254 -5.27 17.42 -29.63
CA LEU A 254 -4.44 16.24 -29.79
C LEU A 254 -2.97 16.51 -29.43
N ARG A 255 -2.43 17.68 -29.80
CA ARG A 255 -1.07 18.08 -29.40
C ARG A 255 -0.87 18.04 -27.88
N LEU A 256 -1.82 18.59 -27.12
CA LEU A 256 -1.75 18.55 -25.65
C LEU A 256 -1.90 17.13 -25.12
N LYS A 257 -2.85 16.35 -25.65
CA LYS A 257 -3.05 14.96 -25.21
C LYS A 257 -1.85 14.06 -25.52
N LYS A 258 -1.13 14.29 -26.64
CA LYS A 258 0.15 13.66 -26.98
C LYS A 258 1.30 13.96 -26.03
N MET A 259 1.22 15.05 -25.29
CA MET A 259 2.16 15.37 -24.21
C MET A 259 1.75 14.72 -22.89
N GLY A 260 0.63 14.00 -22.85
CA GLY A 260 0.10 13.30 -21.67
C GLY A 260 -0.77 14.12 -20.75
N PHE A 261 -1.18 15.33 -21.13
CA PHE A 261 -2.06 16.16 -20.29
C PHE A 261 -3.38 15.45 -20.00
N SER A 262 -3.73 15.33 -18.71
CA SER A 262 -5.05 14.88 -18.28
C SER A 262 -6.11 15.96 -18.52
N ASP A 263 -7.37 15.55 -18.69
CA ASP A 263 -8.50 16.47 -18.77
C ASP A 263 -8.60 17.29 -17.47
N GLN A 264 -8.27 16.69 -16.33
CA GLN A 264 -8.23 17.37 -15.04
C GLN A 264 -7.18 18.49 -15.01
N ARG A 265 -5.94 18.22 -15.44
CA ARG A 265 -4.90 19.26 -15.48
C ARG A 265 -5.26 20.38 -16.46
N LEU A 266 -5.79 20.05 -17.63
CA LEU A 266 -6.25 21.05 -18.60
C LEU A 266 -7.39 21.91 -18.04
N SER A 267 -8.29 21.32 -17.24
CA SER A 267 -9.36 22.06 -16.58
C SER A 267 -8.83 23.07 -15.55
N GLU A 268 -7.85 22.67 -14.74
CA GLU A 268 -7.18 23.54 -13.75
C GLU A 268 -6.47 24.73 -14.44
N LEU A 269 -5.76 24.45 -15.53
CA LEU A 269 -5.01 25.45 -16.28
C LEU A 269 -5.91 26.46 -17.00
N SER A 270 -7.03 25.99 -17.56
CA SER A 270 -7.97 26.82 -18.34
C SER A 270 -9.06 27.49 -17.50
N GLY A 271 -9.15 27.17 -16.19
CA GLY A 271 -10.22 27.64 -15.32
C GLY A 271 -11.61 27.08 -15.68
N LYS A 272 -11.63 25.90 -16.32
CA LYS A 272 -12.85 25.17 -16.69
C LYS A 272 -13.11 24.02 -15.73
N THR A 273 -14.30 23.44 -15.80
CA THR A 273 -14.59 22.18 -15.12
C THR A 273 -14.01 20.99 -15.89
N VAL A 274 -13.79 19.88 -15.18
CA VAL A 274 -13.35 18.62 -15.80
C VAL A 274 -14.36 18.16 -16.85
N THR A 275 -15.66 18.26 -16.55
CA THR A 275 -16.75 17.90 -17.46
C THR A 275 -16.73 18.72 -18.75
N GLU A 276 -16.56 20.05 -18.67
CA GLU A 276 -16.43 20.90 -19.86
C GLU A 276 -15.21 20.53 -20.70
N THR A 277 -14.09 20.18 -20.05
CA THR A 277 -12.84 19.81 -20.72
C THR A 277 -12.97 18.47 -21.44
N ALA A 278 -13.54 17.46 -20.76
CA ALA A 278 -13.83 16.16 -21.34
C ALA A 278 -14.82 16.27 -22.50
N PHE A 279 -15.91 17.05 -22.33
CA PHE A 279 -16.87 17.32 -23.40
C PHE A 279 -16.23 17.99 -24.62
N ARG A 280 -15.33 18.96 -24.39
CA ARG A 280 -14.58 19.60 -25.48
C ARG A 280 -13.74 18.58 -26.25
N ARG A 281 -13.02 17.70 -25.55
CA ARG A 281 -12.22 16.63 -26.14
C ARG A 281 -13.10 15.66 -26.95
N GLU A 282 -14.26 15.28 -26.41
CA GLU A 282 -15.22 14.39 -27.05
C GLU A 282 -15.82 14.99 -28.34
N VAL A 283 -16.26 16.26 -28.31
CA VAL A 283 -16.78 16.97 -29.49
C VAL A 283 -15.73 17.10 -30.59
N LEU A 284 -14.46 17.25 -30.22
CA LEU A 284 -13.34 17.27 -31.16
C LEU A 284 -12.94 15.88 -31.64
N ASN A 285 -13.59 14.82 -31.14
CA ASN A 285 -13.28 13.42 -31.42
C ASN A 285 -11.80 13.06 -31.16
N VAL A 286 -11.20 13.66 -30.14
CA VAL A 286 -9.82 13.36 -29.71
C VAL A 286 -9.88 12.28 -28.64
N LYS A 287 -9.66 11.03 -29.07
CA LYS A 287 -9.70 9.85 -28.20
C LYS A 287 -8.35 9.15 -28.17
N PRO A 288 -7.98 8.48 -27.07
CA PRO A 288 -6.79 7.65 -27.07
C PRO A 288 -6.97 6.46 -28.01
N VAL A 289 -5.87 6.00 -28.57
CA VAL A 289 -5.74 4.65 -29.14
C VAL A 289 -5.00 3.77 -28.13
N PHE A 290 -5.08 2.46 -28.32
CA PHE A 290 -4.37 1.51 -27.48
C PHE A 290 -3.38 0.73 -28.33
N LYS A 291 -2.15 0.67 -27.86
CA LYS A 291 -1.03 -0.02 -28.49
C LYS A 291 -0.63 -1.23 -27.65
N ARG A 292 -0.07 -2.26 -28.28
CA ARG A 292 0.39 -3.47 -27.60
C ARG A 292 1.86 -3.39 -27.21
N ILE A 293 2.20 -4.12 -26.16
CA ILE A 293 3.56 -4.44 -25.77
C ILE A 293 3.88 -5.79 -26.40
N ASP A 294 4.87 -5.80 -27.29
CA ASP A 294 5.16 -6.95 -28.16
C ASP A 294 6.62 -7.44 -28.09
N THR A 295 7.46 -6.81 -27.27
CA THR A 295 8.92 -7.04 -27.12
C THR A 295 9.78 -6.69 -28.35
N CYS A 296 9.20 -6.32 -29.49
CA CYS A 296 9.90 -6.27 -30.78
C CYS A 296 9.56 -5.04 -31.64
N ALA A 297 8.89 -4.03 -31.09
CA ALA A 297 8.57 -2.79 -31.79
C ALA A 297 7.82 -3.04 -33.11
N ALA A 298 6.79 -3.89 -33.05
CA ALA A 298 5.95 -4.32 -34.16
C ALA A 298 6.66 -5.04 -35.32
N GLU A 299 7.91 -5.50 -35.15
CA GLU A 299 8.56 -6.35 -36.16
C GLU A 299 7.81 -7.67 -36.36
N PHE A 300 7.27 -8.23 -35.28
CA PHE A 300 6.46 -9.44 -35.28
C PHE A 300 5.08 -9.17 -34.67
N PRO A 301 4.02 -9.82 -35.17
CA PRO A 301 2.69 -9.69 -34.57
C PRO A 301 2.67 -10.33 -33.17
N SER A 302 1.93 -9.70 -32.26
CA SER A 302 1.64 -10.23 -30.93
C SER A 302 0.13 -10.44 -30.77
N SER A 303 -0.27 -11.66 -30.38
CA SER A 303 -1.66 -11.96 -30.01
C SER A 303 -1.99 -11.51 -28.59
N THR A 304 -0.99 -11.36 -27.73
CA THR A 304 -1.16 -10.98 -26.31
C THR A 304 -1.72 -9.56 -26.19
N ALA A 305 -2.85 -9.42 -25.51
CA ALA A 305 -3.51 -8.15 -25.28
C ALA A 305 -2.91 -7.43 -24.06
N TYR A 306 -1.60 -7.17 -24.09
CA TYR A 306 -0.91 -6.35 -23.10
C TYR A 306 -0.77 -4.93 -23.64
N MET A 307 -1.53 -3.97 -23.11
CA MET A 307 -1.80 -2.70 -23.78
C MET A 307 -1.55 -1.47 -22.91
N TYR A 308 -1.32 -0.35 -23.58
CA TYR A 308 -1.35 0.99 -22.99
C TYR A 308 -2.03 1.98 -23.94
N SER A 309 -2.62 3.02 -23.37
CA SER A 309 -3.23 4.14 -24.07
C SER A 309 -2.18 5.15 -24.52
N CYS A 310 -2.36 5.71 -25.71
CA CYS A 310 -1.62 6.86 -26.18
C CYS A 310 -2.46 7.68 -27.16
N TYR A 311 -2.00 8.89 -27.45
CA TYR A 311 -2.59 9.72 -28.49
C TYR A 311 -1.70 9.71 -29.74
N GLU A 312 -2.23 9.27 -30.88
CA GLU A 312 -1.50 9.23 -32.17
C GLU A 312 -2.31 9.91 -33.29
N GLY A 313 -1.72 10.01 -34.49
CA GLY A 313 -2.36 10.65 -35.65
C GLY A 313 -2.14 12.16 -35.75
N ASP A 314 -2.91 12.82 -36.60
CA ASP A 314 -2.79 14.26 -36.91
C ASP A 314 -4.02 15.08 -36.50
N GLY A 315 -5.04 14.42 -35.92
CA GLY A 315 -6.31 15.03 -35.53
C GLY A 315 -7.29 15.18 -36.71
N ILE A 316 -6.95 14.63 -37.87
CA ILE A 316 -7.77 14.65 -39.09
C ILE A 316 -8.08 13.21 -39.51
N ASN A 317 -7.07 12.36 -39.56
CA ASN A 317 -7.17 10.94 -39.89
C ASN A 317 -7.25 10.10 -38.59
N PRO A 318 -8.08 9.03 -38.57
CA PRO A 318 -8.15 8.14 -37.42
C PRO A 318 -6.81 7.44 -37.23
N ALA A 319 -6.30 7.46 -35.99
CA ALA A 319 -5.11 6.72 -35.63
C ALA A 319 -5.39 5.21 -35.52
N GLU A 320 -4.36 4.40 -35.71
CA GLU A 320 -4.45 2.96 -35.57
C GLU A 320 -4.58 2.55 -34.10
N CYS A 321 -5.56 1.71 -33.80
CA CYS A 321 -5.82 1.19 -32.46
C CYS A 321 -5.80 -0.35 -32.47
N GLU A 322 -4.90 -0.93 -31.68
CA GLU A 322 -4.62 -2.37 -31.64
C GLU A 322 -5.39 -3.11 -30.55
N SER A 323 -6.29 -2.40 -29.84
CA SER A 323 -7.10 -2.99 -28.77
C SER A 323 -7.87 -4.21 -29.27
N ASN A 324 -8.50 -4.13 -30.46
CA ASN A 324 -9.28 -5.22 -31.07
C ASN A 324 -10.15 -6.00 -30.04
N PRO A 325 -11.14 -5.35 -29.41
CA PRO A 325 -12.00 -5.99 -28.42
C PRO A 325 -12.74 -7.20 -29.00
N THR A 326 -12.85 -8.29 -28.24
CA THR A 326 -13.61 -9.49 -28.67
C THR A 326 -15.12 -9.30 -28.49
N ASP A 327 -15.92 -10.26 -28.97
CA ASP A 327 -17.37 -10.30 -28.80
C ASP A 327 -17.83 -10.99 -27.51
N ARG A 328 -16.90 -11.44 -26.65
CA ARG A 328 -17.17 -12.15 -25.39
C ARG A 328 -17.91 -11.27 -24.38
N THR A 329 -18.47 -11.93 -23.36
CA THR A 329 -18.99 -11.25 -22.16
C THR A 329 -17.83 -10.96 -21.21
N LYS A 330 -17.64 -9.68 -20.87
CA LYS A 330 -16.44 -9.15 -20.22
C LYS A 330 -16.70 -8.66 -18.80
N VAL A 331 -15.73 -8.83 -17.92
CA VAL A 331 -15.70 -8.20 -16.59
C VAL A 331 -14.40 -7.42 -16.44
N ILE A 332 -14.51 -6.15 -16.06
CA ILE A 332 -13.36 -5.28 -15.83
C ILE A 332 -13.03 -5.29 -14.34
N ILE A 333 -11.76 -5.50 -14.01
CA ILE A 333 -11.24 -5.53 -12.64
C ILE A 333 -10.28 -4.37 -12.50
N LEU A 334 -10.60 -3.44 -11.60
CA LEU A 334 -9.75 -2.29 -11.31
C LEU A 334 -8.80 -2.63 -10.15
N GLY A 335 -7.50 -2.55 -10.42
CA GLY A 335 -6.44 -2.71 -9.43
C GLY A 335 -6.34 -1.52 -8.47
N GLY A 336 -5.29 -1.51 -7.65
CA GLY A 336 -5.07 -0.47 -6.64
C GLY A 336 -4.07 0.61 -7.02
N GLY A 337 -3.32 0.46 -8.12
CA GLY A 337 -2.18 1.32 -8.43
C GLY A 337 -0.98 1.01 -7.51
N PRO A 338 -0.04 1.96 -7.31
CA PRO A 338 1.20 1.72 -6.58
C PRO A 338 0.94 1.32 -5.13
N ASN A 339 1.67 0.33 -4.62
CA ASN A 339 1.58 -0.05 -3.22
C ASN A 339 1.94 1.13 -2.28
N ARG A 340 1.27 1.20 -1.13
CA ARG A 340 1.57 2.13 -0.03
C ARG A 340 1.07 1.56 1.30
N ILE A 341 1.53 2.11 2.42
CA ILE A 341 1.05 1.70 3.75
C ILE A 341 -0.48 1.82 3.81
N GLY A 342 -1.15 0.71 4.14
CA GLY A 342 -2.61 0.57 4.14
C GLY A 342 -3.21 0.04 2.84
N GLN A 343 -2.48 0.05 1.73
CA GLN A 343 -2.85 -0.50 0.42
C GLN A 343 -1.68 -1.28 -0.19
N GLY A 344 -1.56 -2.54 0.23
CA GLY A 344 -0.49 -3.43 -0.20
C GLY A 344 -0.96 -4.51 -1.17
N ILE A 345 -0.20 -5.60 -1.17
CA ILE A 345 -0.36 -6.76 -2.04
C ILE A 345 -1.64 -7.54 -1.77
N GLU A 346 -2.31 -7.31 -0.64
CA GLU A 346 -3.53 -8.00 -0.24
C GLU A 346 -4.68 -7.70 -1.20
N PHE A 347 -4.71 -6.47 -1.73
CA PHE A 347 -5.67 -6.04 -2.75
C PHE A 347 -5.32 -6.61 -4.13
N ASP A 348 -4.02 -6.68 -4.47
CA ASP A 348 -3.57 -7.34 -5.70
C ASP A 348 -3.97 -8.82 -5.73
N TYR A 349 -3.81 -9.52 -4.61
CA TYR A 349 -4.26 -10.90 -4.43
C TYR A 349 -5.76 -11.06 -4.75
N CYS A 350 -6.60 -10.13 -4.27
CA CYS A 350 -8.04 -10.17 -4.54
C CYS A 350 -8.32 -9.97 -6.04
N CYS A 351 -7.68 -9.00 -6.68
CA CYS A 351 -7.82 -8.74 -8.12
C CYS A 351 -7.38 -9.94 -8.98
N VAL A 352 -6.24 -10.57 -8.64
CA VAL A 352 -5.73 -11.77 -9.32
C VAL A 352 -6.70 -12.93 -9.20
N HIS A 353 -7.21 -13.19 -7.98
CA HIS A 353 -8.19 -14.26 -7.77
C HIS A 353 -9.53 -13.99 -8.46
N ALA A 354 -9.93 -12.73 -8.62
CA ALA A 354 -11.09 -12.37 -9.43
C ALA A 354 -10.90 -12.73 -10.89
N ALA A 355 -9.74 -12.38 -11.49
CA ALA A 355 -9.44 -12.69 -12.88
C ALA A 355 -9.47 -14.22 -13.11
N TYR A 356 -8.73 -14.99 -12.31
CA TYR A 356 -8.74 -16.45 -12.45
C TYR A 356 -10.14 -17.05 -12.31
N SER A 357 -10.92 -16.61 -11.32
CA SER A 357 -12.23 -17.22 -11.07
C SER A 357 -13.28 -16.86 -12.11
N LEU A 358 -13.19 -15.66 -12.70
CA LEU A 358 -14.12 -15.20 -13.72
C LEU A 358 -13.81 -15.80 -15.09
N ASP A 359 -12.52 -16.02 -15.39
CA ASP A 359 -12.10 -16.79 -16.57
C ASP A 359 -12.55 -18.25 -16.47
N GLU A 360 -12.36 -18.89 -15.30
CA GLU A 360 -12.91 -20.23 -14.99
C GLU A 360 -14.45 -20.29 -15.18
N ALA A 361 -15.14 -19.16 -14.97
CA ALA A 361 -16.59 -19.00 -15.19
C ALA A 361 -16.97 -18.58 -16.63
N GLY A 362 -16.00 -18.59 -17.55
CA GLY A 362 -16.17 -18.31 -18.98
C GLY A 362 -16.34 -16.83 -19.34
N LYS A 363 -15.98 -15.91 -18.45
CA LYS A 363 -15.97 -14.46 -18.75
C LYS A 363 -14.61 -14.06 -19.32
N GLU A 364 -14.60 -13.10 -20.24
CA GLU A 364 -13.35 -12.44 -20.61
C GLU A 364 -12.98 -11.43 -19.52
N THR A 365 -11.78 -11.56 -18.98
CA THR A 365 -11.30 -10.79 -17.85
C THR A 365 -10.38 -9.67 -18.32
N ILE A 366 -10.64 -8.47 -17.81
CA ILE A 366 -9.91 -7.27 -18.21
C ILE A 366 -9.31 -6.63 -16.97
N MET A 367 -7.99 -6.68 -16.84
CA MET A 367 -7.29 -6.06 -15.71
C MET A 367 -6.84 -4.65 -16.07
N VAL A 368 -7.07 -3.69 -15.15
CA VAL A 368 -6.59 -2.32 -15.26
C VAL A 368 -5.77 -1.99 -14.02
N ASN A 369 -4.45 -1.84 -14.18
CA ASN A 369 -3.56 -1.50 -13.07
C ASN A 369 -2.23 -0.91 -13.59
N CYS A 370 -1.49 -0.20 -12.74
CA CYS A 370 -0.23 0.45 -13.10
C CYS A 370 0.94 0.14 -12.15
N ASN A 371 0.81 -0.86 -11.28
CA ASN A 371 1.87 -1.28 -10.38
C ASN A 371 2.76 -2.37 -11.04
N PRO A 372 4.04 -2.09 -11.32
CA PRO A 372 4.92 -3.02 -12.01
C PRO A 372 5.37 -4.21 -11.14
N GLU A 373 5.20 -4.13 -9.81
CA GLU A 373 5.64 -5.18 -8.87
C GLU A 373 4.61 -6.32 -8.73
N THR A 374 3.44 -6.19 -9.34
CA THR A 374 2.26 -7.02 -9.04
C THR A 374 2.01 -8.16 -10.02
N VAL A 375 1.28 -9.18 -9.55
CA VAL A 375 0.86 -10.30 -10.39
C VAL A 375 -0.35 -9.90 -11.24
N SER A 376 -1.20 -8.97 -10.80
CA SER A 376 -2.30 -8.46 -11.65
C SER A 376 -1.82 -7.85 -12.96
N THR A 377 -0.63 -7.24 -12.98
CA THR A 377 -0.03 -6.70 -14.20
C THR A 377 0.85 -7.71 -14.94
N ASP A 378 0.74 -9.00 -14.63
CA ASP A 378 1.20 -10.06 -15.53
C ASP A 378 0.20 -10.31 -16.64
N TYR A 379 0.68 -10.41 -17.87
CA TYR A 379 -0.20 -10.61 -19.04
C TYR A 379 -0.83 -12.01 -19.03
N ASP A 380 -0.27 -12.96 -18.28
CA ASP A 380 -0.84 -14.30 -18.07
C ASP A 380 -2.04 -14.29 -17.09
N THR A 381 -2.26 -13.21 -16.34
CA THR A 381 -3.27 -13.16 -15.26
C THR A 381 -4.69 -12.93 -15.76
N SER A 382 -4.85 -12.22 -16.88
CA SER A 382 -6.15 -11.84 -17.44
C SER A 382 -6.11 -11.92 -18.96
N ASP A 383 -7.27 -12.15 -19.61
CA ASP A 383 -7.34 -12.19 -21.08
C ASP A 383 -6.81 -10.90 -21.72
N ARG A 384 -7.03 -9.76 -21.06
CA ARG A 384 -6.67 -8.43 -21.56
C ARG A 384 -6.15 -7.55 -20.43
N LEU A 385 -4.91 -7.07 -20.55
CA LEU A 385 -4.27 -6.23 -19.56
C LEU A 385 -4.08 -4.81 -20.12
N TYR A 386 -4.59 -3.82 -19.40
CA TYR A 386 -4.33 -2.41 -19.64
C TYR A 386 -3.43 -1.84 -18.54
N PHE A 387 -2.21 -1.48 -18.91
CA PHE A 387 -1.23 -0.89 -17.99
C PHE A 387 -1.44 0.62 -17.89
N GLU A 388 -2.49 1.02 -17.17
CA GLU A 388 -3.04 2.37 -17.21
C GLU A 388 -3.22 3.01 -15.82
N PRO A 389 -3.10 4.35 -15.74
CA PRO A 389 -3.51 5.10 -14.54
C PRO A 389 -4.98 4.84 -14.19
N LEU A 390 -5.27 4.68 -12.90
CA LEU A 390 -6.63 4.47 -12.39
C LEU A 390 -7.36 5.81 -12.17
N THR A 391 -7.53 6.57 -13.26
CA THR A 391 -8.27 7.83 -13.25
C THR A 391 -9.60 7.67 -13.98
N ALA A 392 -10.60 8.49 -13.62
CA ALA A 392 -11.92 8.47 -14.26
C ALA A 392 -11.81 8.61 -15.79
N GLU A 393 -11.02 9.57 -16.27
CA GLU A 393 -10.75 9.77 -17.70
C GLU A 393 -10.28 8.47 -18.38
N THR A 394 -9.25 7.84 -17.81
CA THR A 394 -8.58 6.70 -18.44
C THR A 394 -9.48 5.45 -18.42
N VAL A 395 -10.10 5.18 -17.27
CA VAL A 395 -10.98 4.00 -17.10
C VAL A 395 -12.23 4.14 -17.97
N ILE A 396 -12.84 5.33 -18.06
CA ILE A 396 -14.01 5.54 -18.91
C ILE A 396 -13.65 5.31 -20.38
N GLU A 397 -12.56 5.89 -20.90
CA GLU A 397 -12.14 5.69 -22.30
C GLU A 397 -11.87 4.21 -22.62
N LEU A 398 -11.24 3.49 -21.70
CA LEU A 398 -11.00 2.05 -21.82
C LEU A 398 -12.30 1.26 -21.85
N VAL A 399 -13.22 1.51 -20.91
CA VAL A 399 -14.51 0.83 -20.85
C VAL A 399 -15.30 1.09 -22.13
N ARG A 400 -15.31 2.33 -22.63
CA ARG A 400 -15.95 2.68 -23.92
C ARG A 400 -15.34 1.93 -25.09
N LYS A 401 -14.01 1.76 -25.10
CA LYS A 401 -13.35 0.95 -26.12
C LYS A 401 -13.79 -0.50 -26.03
N GLU A 402 -13.82 -1.09 -24.83
CA GLU A 402 -14.26 -2.48 -24.64
C GLU A 402 -15.74 -2.71 -24.94
N GLN A 403 -16.58 -1.69 -24.77
CA GLN A 403 -18.00 -1.70 -25.15
C GLN A 403 -18.21 -1.64 -26.67
N SER A 404 -17.19 -1.36 -27.48
CA SER A 404 -17.33 -1.29 -28.94
C SER A 404 -17.55 -2.65 -29.62
N ASN A 405 -17.27 -3.76 -28.93
CA ASN A 405 -17.58 -5.11 -29.38
C ASN A 405 -17.84 -6.01 -28.16
N GLY A 406 -18.81 -6.93 -28.24
CA GLY A 406 -19.19 -7.80 -27.12
C GLY A 406 -19.97 -7.09 -26.01
N LYS A 407 -20.04 -7.71 -24.83
CA LYS A 407 -20.83 -7.21 -23.70
C LYS A 407 -19.97 -7.02 -22.46
N VAL A 408 -19.73 -5.77 -22.04
CA VAL A 408 -19.16 -5.46 -20.73
C VAL A 408 -20.27 -5.59 -19.67
N LEU A 409 -20.14 -6.54 -18.74
CA LEU A 409 -21.08 -6.70 -17.62
C LEU A 409 -20.96 -5.54 -16.63
N GLY A 410 -19.73 -5.10 -16.36
CA GLY A 410 -19.44 -3.99 -15.46
C GLY A 410 -18.02 -4.06 -14.92
N CYS A 411 -17.76 -3.19 -13.94
CA CYS A 411 -16.48 -3.05 -13.25
C CYS A 411 -16.58 -3.57 -11.82
N ILE A 412 -15.59 -4.36 -11.40
CA ILE A 412 -15.32 -4.67 -9.99
C ILE A 412 -14.36 -3.59 -9.45
N ILE A 413 -14.83 -2.84 -8.46
CA ILE A 413 -14.09 -1.73 -7.84
C ILE A 413 -13.75 -1.99 -6.36
N GLN A 414 -14.30 -3.04 -5.79
CA GLN A 414 -14.24 -3.34 -4.35
C GLN A 414 -12.96 -4.09 -3.95
N PHE A 415 -12.15 -4.52 -4.93
CA PHE A 415 -10.99 -5.40 -4.69
C PHE A 415 -9.65 -4.66 -4.70
N GLY A 416 -9.55 -3.53 -5.40
CA GLY A 416 -8.31 -2.75 -5.53
C GLY A 416 -8.07 -1.71 -4.41
N GLY A 417 -8.79 -1.77 -3.29
CA GLY A 417 -8.66 -0.79 -2.20
C GLY A 417 -9.31 0.56 -2.52
N GLN A 418 -8.79 1.68 -1.96
CA GLN A 418 -9.49 2.98 -2.05
C GLN A 418 -9.44 3.60 -3.46
N THR A 419 -8.40 3.33 -4.25
CA THR A 419 -8.24 3.96 -5.57
C THR A 419 -9.44 3.73 -6.49
N PRO A 420 -9.86 2.49 -6.77
CA PRO A 420 -11.03 2.26 -7.62
C PRO A 420 -12.36 2.69 -6.98
N LEU A 421 -12.48 2.68 -5.65
CA LEU A 421 -13.68 3.15 -4.96
C LEU A 421 -13.94 4.64 -5.20
N LYS A 422 -12.89 5.47 -5.27
CA LYS A 422 -13.02 6.90 -5.60
C LYS A 422 -13.56 7.15 -7.01
N LEU A 423 -13.53 6.13 -7.88
CA LEU A 423 -14.03 6.23 -9.25
C LEU A 423 -15.52 5.90 -9.37
N ALA A 424 -16.15 5.40 -8.29
CA ALA A 424 -17.50 4.87 -8.32
C ALA A 424 -18.51 5.84 -8.95
N HIS A 425 -18.62 7.07 -8.43
CA HIS A 425 -19.55 8.08 -8.95
C HIS A 425 -19.26 8.45 -10.41
N ALA A 426 -17.98 8.61 -10.78
CA ALA A 426 -17.62 8.97 -12.15
C ALA A 426 -18.00 7.86 -13.14
N LEU A 427 -17.92 6.59 -12.73
CA LEU A 427 -18.37 5.45 -13.53
C LEU A 427 -19.91 5.39 -13.62
N GLU A 428 -20.62 5.62 -12.52
CA GLU A 428 -22.10 5.67 -12.51
C GLU A 428 -22.65 6.82 -13.36
N ASP A 429 -22.06 8.01 -13.25
CA ASP A 429 -22.41 9.19 -14.06
C ASP A 429 -22.16 8.93 -15.55
N ALA A 430 -21.14 8.13 -15.86
CA ALA A 430 -20.89 7.63 -17.20
C ALA A 430 -21.80 6.45 -17.58
N GLY A 431 -22.73 5.99 -16.74
CA GLY A 431 -23.58 4.83 -17.03
C GLY A 431 -22.78 3.53 -17.24
N ILE A 432 -21.62 3.41 -16.59
CA ILE A 432 -20.81 2.18 -16.56
C ILE A 432 -21.27 1.35 -15.37
N PRO A 433 -21.75 0.11 -15.56
CA PRO A 433 -22.23 -0.71 -14.46
C PRO A 433 -21.11 -1.05 -13.49
N ILE A 434 -21.37 -0.92 -12.20
CA ILE A 434 -20.52 -1.43 -11.12
C ILE A 434 -21.14 -2.76 -10.64
N LEU A 435 -20.32 -3.80 -10.60
CA LEU A 435 -20.71 -5.14 -10.14
C LEU A 435 -20.53 -5.25 -8.64
N GLY A 436 -21.33 -6.07 -7.96
CA GLY A 436 -21.25 -6.26 -6.51
C GLY A 436 -21.99 -5.19 -5.70
N THR A 437 -21.52 -4.93 -4.47
CA THR A 437 -22.14 -3.92 -3.59
C THR A 437 -22.16 -2.56 -4.27
N SER A 438 -23.35 -1.94 -4.33
CA SER A 438 -23.56 -0.67 -5.01
C SER A 438 -22.81 0.49 -4.35
N PRO A 439 -22.34 1.50 -5.10
CA PRO A 439 -21.71 2.70 -4.55
C PRO A 439 -22.49 3.35 -3.43
N ALA A 440 -23.82 3.52 -3.59
CA ALA A 440 -24.67 4.08 -2.55
C ALA A 440 -24.61 3.33 -1.20
N MET A 441 -24.43 2.00 -1.22
CA MET A 441 -24.29 1.19 0.00
C MET A 441 -22.87 1.24 0.57
N ILE A 442 -21.86 1.43 -0.29
CA ILE A 442 -20.49 1.71 0.13
C ILE A 442 -20.45 3.06 0.84
N ASP A 443 -21.03 4.09 0.22
CA ASP A 443 -21.14 5.43 0.80
C ASP A 443 -21.95 5.40 2.09
N LEU A 444 -23.02 4.61 2.18
CA LEU A 444 -23.79 4.47 3.43
C LEU A 444 -22.93 3.94 4.59
N ALA A 445 -22.00 3.02 4.32
CA ALA A 445 -21.11 2.45 5.32
C ALA A 445 -19.93 3.40 5.65
N GLU A 446 -19.45 4.16 4.67
CA GLU A 446 -18.38 5.16 4.87
C GLU A 446 -18.89 6.47 5.50
N ASP A 447 -20.13 6.86 5.19
CA ASP A 447 -20.83 8.02 5.75
C ASP A 447 -21.28 7.71 7.18
N ARG A 448 -20.77 8.50 8.12
CA ARG A 448 -20.90 8.20 9.54
C ARG A 448 -22.29 8.55 10.09
N GLU A 449 -23.00 9.53 9.53
CA GLU A 449 -24.36 9.87 9.95
C GLU A 449 -25.33 8.77 9.51
N LEU A 450 -25.23 8.36 8.24
CA LEU A 450 -26.04 7.28 7.68
C LEU A 450 -25.72 5.95 8.37
N PHE A 451 -24.44 5.64 8.59
CA PHE A 451 -24.03 4.43 9.29
C PHE A 451 -24.49 4.41 10.75
N GLN A 452 -24.38 5.52 11.48
CA GLN A 452 -24.89 5.59 12.86
C GLN A 452 -26.40 5.35 12.89
N GLN A 453 -27.16 5.93 11.95
CA GLN A 453 -28.59 5.72 11.87
C GLN A 453 -28.93 4.24 11.59
N LEU A 454 -28.20 3.62 10.65
CA LEU A 454 -28.32 2.18 10.37
C LEU A 454 -28.12 1.34 11.63
N LEU A 455 -27.07 1.60 12.41
CA LEU A 455 -26.79 0.84 13.64
C LEU A 455 -27.90 1.01 14.68
N LYS A 456 -28.45 2.22 14.83
CA LYS A 456 -29.61 2.48 15.70
C LYS A 456 -30.83 1.69 15.26
N ASP A 457 -31.14 1.68 13.97
CA ASP A 457 -32.28 0.96 13.41
C ASP A 457 -32.14 -0.56 13.59
N LEU A 458 -30.91 -1.08 13.54
CA LEU A 458 -30.61 -2.48 13.78
C LEU A 458 -30.51 -2.86 15.27
N GLY A 459 -30.57 -1.88 16.18
CA GLY A 459 -30.37 -2.09 17.62
C GLY A 459 -28.96 -2.55 17.99
N LEU A 460 -27.95 -2.17 17.20
CA LEU A 460 -26.55 -2.52 17.40
C LEU A 460 -25.80 -1.41 18.13
N LYS A 461 -24.81 -1.76 18.94
CA LYS A 461 -24.04 -0.79 19.74
C LYS A 461 -22.90 -0.19 18.93
N GLN A 462 -22.69 1.11 19.11
CA GLN A 462 -21.55 1.86 18.61
C GLN A 462 -20.96 2.65 19.80
N PRO A 463 -19.63 2.91 19.83
CA PRO A 463 -19.07 3.80 20.84
C PRO A 463 -19.77 5.16 20.83
N PRO A 464 -19.97 5.84 21.99
CA PRO A 464 -20.48 7.20 22.01
C PRO A 464 -19.64 8.10 21.10
N ASN A 465 -20.29 8.79 20.16
CA ASN A 465 -19.60 9.55 19.13
C ASN A 465 -20.32 10.85 18.76
N GLY A 466 -19.63 11.72 18.02
CA GLY A 466 -20.19 12.93 17.45
C GLY A 466 -19.29 13.52 16.36
N ILE A 467 -19.86 14.45 15.61
CA ILE A 467 -19.23 15.07 14.45
C ILE A 467 -18.94 16.55 14.76
N ALA A 468 -17.77 17.01 14.33
CA ALA A 468 -17.37 18.40 14.47
C ALA A 468 -16.76 18.95 13.17
N ARG A 469 -17.17 20.15 12.79
CA ARG A 469 -16.63 20.93 11.65
C ARG A 469 -15.81 22.14 12.09
N SER A 470 -15.83 22.44 13.39
CA SER A 470 -15.06 23.52 14.00
C SER A 470 -14.43 23.06 15.30
N LEU A 471 -13.44 23.80 15.79
CA LEU A 471 -12.83 23.52 17.08
C LEU A 471 -13.84 23.60 18.23
N ASP A 472 -14.77 24.55 18.19
CA ASP A 472 -15.77 24.73 19.25
C ASP A 472 -16.77 23.57 19.27
N GLU A 473 -17.21 23.10 18.09
CA GLU A 473 -18.00 21.87 17.98
C GLU A 473 -17.23 20.66 18.51
N ALA A 474 -15.94 20.53 18.16
CA ALA A 474 -15.11 19.41 18.59
C ALA A 474 -14.99 19.35 20.13
N LYS A 475 -14.79 20.50 20.77
CA LYS A 475 -14.76 20.60 22.24
C LYS A 475 -16.11 20.19 22.85
N ALA A 476 -17.21 20.74 22.33
CA ALA A 476 -18.55 20.43 22.84
C ALA A 476 -18.87 18.93 22.71
N VAL A 477 -18.47 18.31 21.60
CA VAL A 477 -18.63 16.87 21.38
C VAL A 477 -17.75 16.07 22.35
N ALA A 478 -16.47 16.42 22.48
CA ALA A 478 -15.54 15.72 23.37
C ALA A 478 -15.96 15.82 24.85
N ASP A 479 -16.49 16.96 25.30
CA ASP A 479 -17.00 17.14 26.67
C ASP A 479 -18.25 16.31 26.95
N ARG A 480 -19.12 16.17 25.95
CA ARG A 480 -20.31 15.32 26.06
C ARG A 480 -19.95 13.84 26.12
N ILE A 481 -18.95 13.42 25.36
CA ILE A 481 -18.51 12.02 25.25
C ILE A 481 -17.62 11.61 26.43
N GLY A 482 -16.72 12.49 26.85
CA GLY A 482 -15.68 12.23 27.84
C GLY A 482 -14.37 11.76 27.23
N TYR A 483 -13.25 12.21 27.80
CA TYR A 483 -11.90 11.81 27.39
C TYR A 483 -11.45 10.47 28.00
N PRO A 484 -10.54 9.74 27.34
CA PRO A 484 -9.95 10.04 26.02
C PRO A 484 -10.92 9.77 24.86
N VAL A 485 -10.70 10.49 23.76
CA VAL A 485 -11.45 10.36 22.51
C VAL A 485 -10.53 9.99 21.36
N VAL A 486 -11.03 9.24 20.38
CA VAL A 486 -10.37 8.97 19.11
C VAL A 486 -10.88 9.98 18.09
N ILE A 487 -9.96 10.72 17.49
CA ILE A 487 -10.28 11.63 16.41
C ILE A 487 -10.04 10.95 15.08
N ARG A 488 -11.03 10.99 14.18
CA ARG A 488 -10.98 10.32 12.88
C ARG A 488 -11.42 11.25 11.74
N PRO A 489 -10.56 11.52 10.76
CA PRO A 489 -10.98 12.16 9.51
C PRO A 489 -11.92 11.25 8.69
N SER A 490 -12.77 11.84 7.86
CA SER A 490 -13.67 11.12 6.95
C SER A 490 -12.95 10.67 5.65
N PHE A 491 -13.45 9.62 4.98
CA PHE A 491 -12.94 9.10 3.68
C PHE A 491 -11.43 8.77 3.62
N VAL A 492 -10.86 8.29 4.73
CA VAL A 492 -9.46 7.86 4.82
C VAL A 492 -9.33 6.35 5.04
N LEU A 493 -8.24 5.77 4.51
CA LEU A 493 -7.86 4.38 4.76
C LEU A 493 -6.58 4.33 5.61
N GLY A 494 -6.44 3.28 6.43
CA GLY A 494 -5.21 3.04 7.19
C GLY A 494 -5.05 4.01 8.36
N GLY A 495 -6.17 4.55 8.86
CA GLY A 495 -6.20 5.50 9.97
C GLY A 495 -5.46 6.80 9.72
N ARG A 496 -5.40 7.29 8.46
CA ARG A 496 -4.63 8.50 8.12
C ARG A 496 -5.06 9.68 8.99
N ALA A 497 -4.08 10.29 9.67
CA ALA A 497 -4.27 11.38 10.62
C ALA A 497 -5.26 11.09 11.77
N MET A 498 -5.54 9.81 12.08
CA MET A 498 -6.27 9.47 13.30
C MET A 498 -5.37 9.64 14.53
N GLN A 499 -5.93 10.12 15.63
CA GLN A 499 -5.19 10.32 16.87
C GLN A 499 -6.05 10.06 18.11
N ILE A 500 -5.48 9.43 19.13
CA ILE A 500 -6.08 9.35 20.47
C ILE A 500 -5.73 10.63 21.23
N VAL A 501 -6.74 11.31 21.72
CA VAL A 501 -6.64 12.59 22.42
C VAL A 501 -7.14 12.42 23.85
N TYR A 502 -6.30 12.81 24.81
CA TYR A 502 -6.52 12.56 26.24
C TYR A 502 -7.07 13.77 27.00
N ASP A 503 -6.95 14.96 26.43
CA ASP A 503 -7.35 16.20 27.07
C ASP A 503 -7.66 17.29 26.03
N HIS A 504 -8.20 18.40 26.55
CA HIS A 504 -8.59 19.56 25.78
C HIS A 504 -7.44 20.24 25.03
N GLU A 505 -6.25 20.29 25.62
CA GLU A 505 -5.10 20.96 25.01
C GLU A 505 -4.60 20.18 23.78
N ALA A 506 -4.59 18.85 23.88
CA ALA A 506 -4.28 17.96 22.78
C ALA A 506 -5.34 18.05 21.65
N LEU A 507 -6.62 18.19 21.99
CA LEU A 507 -7.70 18.40 21.00
C LEU A 507 -7.50 19.70 20.20
N GLU A 508 -7.20 20.81 20.89
CA GLU A 508 -6.96 22.09 20.22
C GLU A 508 -5.78 22.04 19.26
N ARG A 509 -4.71 21.37 19.67
CA ARG A 509 -3.49 21.22 18.87
C ARG A 509 -3.77 20.42 17.61
N TYR A 510 -4.45 19.27 17.76
CA TYR A 510 -4.89 18.46 16.63
C TYR A 510 -5.74 19.28 15.66
N MET A 511 -6.76 19.99 16.15
CA MET A 511 -7.66 20.74 15.26
C MET A 511 -6.96 21.89 14.53
N LYS A 512 -5.92 22.51 15.11
CA LYS A 512 -5.12 23.56 14.45
C LYS A 512 -4.16 22.99 13.39
N GLU A 513 -3.59 21.82 13.65
CA GLU A 513 -2.56 21.22 12.80
C GLU A 513 -3.14 20.31 11.70
N ALA A 514 -4.20 19.56 12.00
CA ALA A 514 -4.70 18.45 11.17
C ALA A 514 -5.95 18.80 10.33
N VAL A 515 -6.80 19.75 10.74
CA VAL A 515 -8.00 20.15 9.96
C VAL A 515 -7.60 20.80 8.62
N VAL A 516 -6.38 21.33 8.53
CA VAL A 516 -5.80 21.82 7.26
C VAL A 516 -5.67 20.69 6.23
N VAL A 517 -5.57 19.42 6.66
CA VAL A 517 -5.36 18.24 5.81
C VAL A 517 -6.68 17.61 5.30
N SER A 518 -7.79 17.73 6.05
CA SER A 518 -9.09 17.14 5.68
C SER A 518 -9.99 18.06 4.84
N GLY A 519 -9.55 19.27 4.52
CA GLY A 519 -10.33 20.21 3.70
C GLY A 519 -11.64 20.64 4.37
N LYS A 520 -12.76 20.53 3.65
CA LYS A 520 -14.10 20.91 4.15
C LYS A 520 -14.80 19.79 4.92
N ASP A 521 -14.17 18.62 5.01
CA ASP A 521 -14.82 17.43 5.54
C ASP A 521 -14.84 17.44 7.08
N PRO A 522 -15.95 16.98 7.69
CA PRO A 522 -16.07 16.91 9.13
C PRO A 522 -15.08 15.93 9.77
N VAL A 523 -14.73 16.20 11.02
CA VAL A 523 -13.92 15.34 11.88
C VAL A 523 -14.83 14.59 12.86
N LEU A 524 -14.63 13.28 12.96
CA LEU A 524 -15.35 12.41 13.89
C LEU A 524 -14.59 12.32 15.23
N ILE A 525 -15.35 12.30 16.32
CA ILE A 525 -14.84 12.14 17.67
C ILE A 525 -15.60 10.97 18.31
N ASP A 526 -14.89 9.88 18.56
CA ASP A 526 -15.41 8.66 19.20
C ASP A 526 -14.87 8.53 20.62
N PHE A 527 -15.64 7.96 21.53
CA PHE A 527 -15.12 7.52 22.82
C PHE A 527 -14.04 6.44 22.62
N TYR A 528 -12.89 6.61 23.26
CA TYR A 528 -11.84 5.59 23.22
C TYR A 528 -12.16 4.45 24.20
N LEU A 529 -12.52 3.29 23.64
CA LEU A 529 -12.77 2.06 24.40
C LEU A 529 -11.45 1.47 24.93
N LYS A 530 -10.99 1.96 26.09
CA LYS A 530 -9.77 1.46 26.76
C LYS A 530 -9.84 -0.05 27.06
N ASP A 531 -8.71 -0.73 26.91
CA ASP A 531 -8.54 -2.15 27.26
C ASP A 531 -9.57 -3.08 26.57
N ALA A 532 -10.13 -2.66 25.43
CA ALA A 532 -11.10 -3.45 24.66
C ALA A 532 -10.39 -4.39 23.68
N ILE A 533 -10.96 -5.57 23.46
CA ILE A 533 -10.45 -6.54 22.47
C ILE A 533 -10.98 -6.13 21.10
N GLU A 534 -10.09 -5.89 20.14
CA GLU A 534 -10.48 -5.64 18.75
C GLU A 534 -10.66 -6.95 17.97
N VAL A 535 -11.67 -7.00 17.11
CA VAL A 535 -12.01 -8.17 16.30
C VAL A 535 -12.33 -7.75 14.87
N ASP A 536 -11.70 -8.39 13.90
CA ASP A 536 -12.07 -8.30 12.49
C ASP A 536 -12.93 -9.50 12.08
N VAL A 537 -13.96 -9.27 11.28
CA VAL A 537 -14.80 -10.32 10.69
C VAL A 537 -14.90 -10.12 9.19
N ASP A 538 -14.40 -11.08 8.41
CA ASP A 538 -14.59 -11.11 6.96
C ASP A 538 -15.77 -12.02 6.60
N ALA A 539 -16.62 -11.55 5.69
CA ALA A 539 -17.82 -12.26 5.25
C ALA A 539 -18.06 -12.14 3.74
N LEU A 540 -18.78 -13.12 3.20
CA LEU A 540 -19.34 -13.15 1.86
C LEU A 540 -20.85 -12.94 1.93
N ALA A 541 -21.42 -12.19 1.00
CA ALA A 541 -22.87 -12.09 0.85
C ALA A 541 -23.27 -11.98 -0.62
N ASP A 542 -24.45 -12.49 -0.98
CA ASP A 542 -25.03 -12.42 -2.33
C ASP A 542 -26.31 -11.57 -2.39
N GLY A 543 -26.48 -10.68 -1.40
CA GLY A 543 -27.69 -9.87 -1.19
C GLY A 543 -28.78 -10.58 -0.37
N THR A 544 -28.77 -11.92 -0.29
CA THR A 544 -29.77 -12.68 0.49
C THR A 544 -29.12 -13.49 1.61
N ASP A 545 -28.14 -14.31 1.24
CA ASP A 545 -27.41 -15.19 2.14
C ASP A 545 -26.06 -14.59 2.51
N VAL A 546 -25.58 -14.95 3.71
CA VAL A 546 -24.32 -14.44 4.27
C VAL A 546 -23.52 -15.61 4.81
N TYR A 547 -22.23 -15.65 4.48
CA TYR A 547 -21.27 -16.61 5.03
C TYR A 547 -20.15 -15.85 5.73
N VAL A 548 -20.06 -16.02 7.05
CA VAL A 548 -18.93 -15.50 7.84
C VAL A 548 -17.72 -16.37 7.59
N ALA A 549 -16.71 -15.81 6.91
CA ALA A 549 -15.54 -16.52 6.45
C ALA A 549 -14.48 -16.69 7.54
N GLY A 550 -14.27 -15.66 8.36
CA GLY A 550 -13.27 -15.70 9.41
C GLY A 550 -13.53 -14.63 10.46
N ILE A 551 -13.35 -15.00 11.73
CA ILE A 551 -13.38 -14.09 12.88
C ILE A 551 -11.97 -14.07 13.44
N MET A 552 -11.38 -12.89 13.49
CA MET A 552 -9.98 -12.67 13.84
C MET A 552 -9.91 -11.82 15.09
N GLN A 553 -9.40 -12.38 16.17
CA GLN A 553 -9.18 -11.63 17.40
C GLN A 553 -7.79 -10.99 17.38
N HIS A 554 -7.70 -9.70 17.61
CA HIS A 554 -6.41 -9.02 17.72
C HIS A 554 -5.73 -9.37 19.05
N ILE A 555 -4.40 -9.38 19.04
CA ILE A 555 -3.60 -9.50 20.25
C ILE A 555 -3.52 -8.13 20.93
N GLU A 556 -3.24 -7.08 20.16
CA GLU A 556 -3.28 -5.70 20.62
C GLU A 556 -4.71 -5.26 20.99
N GLU A 557 -4.81 -4.30 21.90
CA GLU A 557 -6.08 -3.67 22.29
C GLU A 557 -6.59 -2.68 21.23
N ALA A 558 -7.91 -2.45 21.24
CA ALA A 558 -8.54 -1.46 20.38
C ALA A 558 -7.89 -0.08 20.61
N GLY A 559 -7.45 0.55 19.53
CA GLY A 559 -6.63 1.76 19.58
C GLY A 559 -5.31 1.64 18.84
N ILE A 560 -4.84 0.41 18.65
CA ILE A 560 -3.82 0.07 17.68
C ILE A 560 -4.55 -0.35 16.41
N HIS A 561 -4.22 0.27 15.28
CA HIS A 561 -4.90 0.03 14.02
C HIS A 561 -4.78 -1.44 13.59
N SER A 562 -5.89 -2.06 13.16
CA SER A 562 -5.97 -3.46 12.70
C SER A 562 -4.84 -3.95 11.78
N GLY A 563 -4.41 -3.08 10.87
CA GLY A 563 -3.26 -3.34 9.99
C GLY A 563 -1.92 -3.57 10.71
N ASP A 564 -1.69 -2.90 11.83
CA ASP A 564 -0.48 -3.01 12.66
C ASP A 564 -0.61 -4.05 13.78
N SER A 565 -1.83 -4.49 14.10
CA SER A 565 -2.08 -5.53 15.09
C SER A 565 -1.71 -6.91 14.55
N ALA A 566 -1.19 -7.74 15.44
CA ALA A 566 -1.24 -9.18 15.26
C ALA A 566 -2.67 -9.67 15.49
N CYS A 567 -3.08 -10.73 14.80
CA CYS A 567 -4.40 -11.32 15.02
C CYS A 567 -4.40 -12.85 14.88
N SER A 568 -5.35 -13.50 15.56
CA SER A 568 -5.51 -14.94 15.59
C SER A 568 -6.83 -15.37 14.94
N LEU A 569 -6.75 -16.40 14.10
CA LEU A 569 -7.90 -17.13 13.55
C LEU A 569 -7.71 -18.63 13.85
N PRO A 570 -8.60 -19.26 14.64
CA PRO A 570 -9.76 -18.67 15.32
C PRO A 570 -9.36 -17.74 16.48
N PRO A 571 -10.31 -17.00 17.08
CA PRO A 571 -10.09 -16.24 18.33
C PRO A 571 -9.51 -17.14 19.42
N TYR A 572 -8.49 -16.64 20.14
CA TYR A 572 -7.75 -17.43 21.12
C TYR A 572 -8.30 -17.30 22.55
N SER A 573 -9.05 -16.24 22.85
CA SER A 573 -9.60 -16.00 24.19
C SER A 573 -11.08 -15.63 24.25
N LEU A 574 -11.76 -15.45 23.11
CA LEU A 574 -13.20 -15.17 23.09
C LEU A 574 -14.01 -16.44 23.35
N ASP A 575 -15.10 -16.33 24.11
CA ASP A 575 -16.02 -17.44 24.34
C ASP A 575 -16.93 -17.70 23.12
N ALA A 576 -17.51 -18.89 23.08
CA ALA A 576 -18.36 -19.33 21.96
C ALA A 576 -19.64 -18.48 21.81
N ALA A 577 -20.16 -17.90 22.90
CA ALA A 577 -21.37 -17.07 22.86
C ALA A 577 -21.08 -15.73 22.19
N THR A 578 -19.94 -15.11 22.51
CA THR A 578 -19.46 -13.88 21.90
C THR A 578 -19.17 -14.08 20.41
N ILE A 579 -18.53 -15.19 20.04
CA ILE A 579 -18.30 -15.55 18.63
C ILE A 579 -19.63 -15.70 17.88
N ALA A 580 -20.61 -16.41 18.45
CA ALA A 580 -21.92 -16.57 17.82
C ALA A 580 -22.65 -15.22 17.64
N GLU A 581 -22.55 -14.32 18.62
CA GLU A 581 -23.15 -12.98 18.52
C GLU A 581 -22.47 -12.12 17.44
N LEU A 582 -21.14 -12.18 17.31
CA LEU A 582 -20.42 -11.52 16.22
C LEU A 582 -20.91 -12.00 14.83
N GLU A 583 -21.17 -13.31 14.67
CA GLU A 583 -21.74 -13.86 13.43
C GLU A 583 -23.14 -13.32 13.14
N VAL A 584 -23.99 -13.24 14.17
CA VAL A 584 -25.35 -12.68 14.08
C VAL A 584 -25.31 -11.21 13.68
N GLN A 585 -24.47 -10.39 14.32
CA GLN A 585 -24.35 -8.97 14.01
C GLN A 585 -23.78 -8.75 12.61
N THR A 586 -22.75 -9.50 12.22
CA THR A 586 -22.17 -9.45 10.86
C THR A 586 -23.23 -9.76 9.81
N THR A 587 -24.03 -10.81 10.04
CA THR A 587 -25.12 -11.20 9.14
C THR A 587 -26.19 -10.11 9.01
N LYS A 588 -26.58 -9.48 10.12
CA LYS A 588 -27.53 -8.36 10.12
C LYS A 588 -27.01 -7.17 9.31
N LEU A 589 -25.75 -6.80 9.51
CA LEU A 589 -25.10 -5.69 8.79
C LEU A 589 -25.02 -5.96 7.29
N ALA A 590 -24.57 -7.16 6.89
CA ALA A 590 -24.48 -7.56 5.48
C ALA A 590 -25.83 -7.43 4.76
N LYS A 591 -26.91 -7.88 5.40
CA LYS A 591 -28.27 -7.80 4.87
C LYS A 591 -28.77 -6.36 4.79
N ALA A 592 -28.52 -5.56 5.83
CA ALA A 592 -28.99 -4.18 5.87
C ALA A 592 -28.27 -3.28 4.84
N LEU A 593 -27.00 -3.58 4.55
CA LEU A 593 -26.20 -2.92 3.53
C LEU A 593 -26.35 -3.53 2.12
N ASN A 594 -27.21 -4.54 1.94
CA ASN A 594 -27.38 -5.27 0.68
C ASN A 594 -26.04 -5.68 0.04
N VAL A 595 -25.13 -6.22 0.84
CA VAL A 595 -23.79 -6.57 0.39
C VAL A 595 -23.85 -7.66 -0.67
N VAL A 596 -23.11 -7.45 -1.77
CA VAL A 596 -22.89 -8.44 -2.83
C VAL A 596 -21.39 -8.53 -3.08
N GLY A 597 -20.78 -9.64 -2.69
CA GLY A 597 -19.33 -9.84 -2.68
C GLY A 597 -18.76 -9.94 -1.28
N LEU A 598 -17.66 -9.23 -1.01
CA LEU A 598 -16.98 -9.21 0.29
C LEU A 598 -17.46 -8.06 1.19
N MET A 599 -17.44 -8.31 2.49
CA MET A 599 -17.56 -7.29 3.53
C MET A 599 -16.62 -7.63 4.68
N ASN A 600 -16.07 -6.61 5.31
CA ASN A 600 -15.33 -6.68 6.57
C ASN A 600 -16.04 -5.84 7.64
N VAL A 601 -16.07 -6.32 8.87
CA VAL A 601 -16.60 -5.60 10.03
C VAL A 601 -15.55 -5.60 11.13
N GLN A 602 -15.32 -4.43 11.73
CA GLN A 602 -14.45 -4.27 12.90
C GLN A 602 -15.28 -4.03 14.14
N TYR A 603 -14.99 -4.80 15.19
CA TYR A 603 -15.65 -4.74 16.48
C TYR A 603 -14.65 -4.43 17.59
N ALA A 604 -15.13 -3.84 18.67
CA ALA A 604 -14.45 -3.77 19.96
C ALA A 604 -15.30 -4.41 21.04
N ILE A 605 -14.70 -5.24 21.88
CA ILE A 605 -15.38 -5.95 22.96
C ILE A 605 -14.88 -5.42 24.30
N GLN A 606 -15.77 -4.84 25.09
CA GLN A 606 -15.44 -4.28 26.39
C GLN A 606 -16.47 -4.72 27.43
N ALA A 607 -16.01 -5.35 28.52
CA ALA A 607 -16.87 -5.81 29.62
C ALA A 607 -18.07 -6.69 29.18
N GLY A 608 -17.92 -7.45 28.09
CA GLY A 608 -18.97 -8.31 27.51
C GLY A 608 -19.88 -7.62 26.48
N ASP A 609 -19.75 -6.31 26.30
CA ASP A 609 -20.47 -5.56 25.26
C ASP A 609 -19.68 -5.54 23.95
N ILE A 610 -20.37 -5.81 22.84
CA ILE A 610 -19.84 -5.75 21.47
C ILE A 610 -20.21 -4.40 20.86
N TYR A 611 -19.20 -3.61 20.50
CA TYR A 611 -19.34 -2.33 19.83
C TYR A 611 -18.83 -2.42 18.40
N ILE A 612 -19.54 -1.82 17.45
CA ILE A 612 -19.09 -1.74 16.05
C ILE A 612 -18.23 -0.50 15.86
N LEU A 613 -17.03 -0.70 15.32
CA LEU A 613 -16.09 0.38 14.99
C LEU A 613 -16.33 0.88 13.56
N GLU A 614 -16.34 -0.02 12.59
CA GLU A 614 -16.62 0.29 11.19
C GLU A 614 -17.05 -0.95 10.39
N VAL A 615 -17.67 -0.70 9.23
CA VAL A 615 -17.99 -1.73 8.23
C VAL A 615 -17.41 -1.29 6.89
N ASN A 616 -16.71 -2.21 6.24
CA ASN A 616 -16.08 -2.02 4.95
C ASN A 616 -16.74 -2.98 3.95
N PRO A 617 -17.74 -2.55 3.16
CA PRO A 617 -18.46 -3.41 2.19
C PRO A 617 -17.64 -3.65 0.91
N ARG A 618 -16.42 -4.14 1.11
CA ARG A 618 -15.38 -4.36 0.11
C ARG A 618 -14.38 -5.41 0.60
N ALA A 619 -13.40 -5.75 -0.23
CA ALA A 619 -12.26 -6.54 0.24
C ALA A 619 -11.48 -5.79 1.32
N SER A 620 -11.12 -6.52 2.39
CA SER A 620 -10.18 -6.09 3.43
C SER A 620 -8.80 -6.68 3.14
N ARG A 621 -7.78 -6.14 3.82
CA ARG A 621 -6.41 -6.69 3.75
C ARG A 621 -6.29 -8.08 4.38
N THR A 622 -7.23 -8.49 5.23
CA THR A 622 -7.23 -9.80 5.91
C THR A 622 -7.72 -10.93 5.02
N VAL A 623 -8.34 -10.65 3.87
CA VAL A 623 -8.88 -11.65 2.94
C VAL A 623 -7.87 -12.74 2.54
N PRO A 624 -6.62 -12.43 2.15
CA PRO A 624 -5.63 -13.46 1.84
C PRO A 624 -5.29 -14.33 3.06
N PHE A 625 -5.12 -13.72 4.23
CA PHE A 625 -4.87 -14.43 5.50
C PHE A 625 -6.03 -15.37 5.84
N VAL A 626 -7.28 -14.90 5.81
CA VAL A 626 -8.48 -15.72 6.04
C VAL A 626 -8.56 -16.85 5.03
N ALA A 627 -8.31 -16.59 3.75
CA ALA A 627 -8.34 -17.62 2.72
C ALA A 627 -7.28 -18.71 2.96
N LYS A 628 -6.06 -18.34 3.36
CA LYS A 628 -5.00 -19.32 3.68
C LYS A 628 -5.21 -20.03 5.01
N ALA A 629 -5.80 -19.38 6.00
CA ALA A 629 -6.10 -19.98 7.29
C ALA A 629 -7.25 -20.99 7.22
N THR A 630 -8.27 -20.69 6.40
CA THR A 630 -9.49 -21.52 6.29
C THR A 630 -9.46 -22.53 5.16
N GLY A 631 -8.58 -22.32 4.16
CA GLY A 631 -8.56 -23.10 2.93
C GLY A 631 -9.68 -22.75 1.94
N ILE A 632 -10.43 -21.66 2.18
CA ILE A 632 -11.54 -21.23 1.32
C ILE A 632 -11.10 -20.04 0.46
N PRO A 633 -11.20 -20.11 -0.88
CA PRO A 633 -10.79 -19.01 -1.77
C PRO A 633 -11.86 -17.91 -1.84
N ILE A 634 -12.10 -17.21 -0.73
CA ILE A 634 -13.21 -16.26 -0.58
C ILE A 634 -13.21 -15.12 -1.62
N ALA A 635 -12.04 -14.67 -2.09
CA ALA A 635 -11.95 -13.68 -3.17
C ALA A 635 -12.47 -14.21 -4.52
N LYS A 636 -12.21 -15.49 -4.85
CA LYS A 636 -12.75 -16.14 -6.05
C LYS A 636 -14.28 -16.21 -6.00
N ILE A 637 -14.79 -16.67 -4.87
CA ILE A 637 -16.24 -16.81 -4.63
C ILE A 637 -16.92 -15.44 -4.74
N ALA A 638 -16.37 -14.43 -4.07
CA ALA A 638 -16.91 -13.08 -4.13
C ALA A 638 -16.93 -12.50 -5.55
N ALA A 639 -15.88 -12.71 -6.35
CA ALA A 639 -15.86 -12.25 -7.74
C ALA A 639 -17.01 -12.82 -8.58
N ARG A 640 -17.28 -14.12 -8.43
CA ARG A 640 -18.39 -14.80 -9.12
C ARG A 640 -19.77 -14.37 -8.59
N ILE A 641 -19.89 -14.10 -7.29
CA ILE A 641 -21.10 -13.50 -6.70
C ILE A 641 -21.37 -12.12 -7.30
N MET A 642 -20.36 -11.25 -7.36
CA MET A 642 -20.48 -9.94 -7.99
C MET A 642 -20.86 -10.02 -9.48
N ALA A 643 -20.48 -11.12 -10.16
CA ALA A 643 -20.86 -11.41 -11.54
C ALA A 643 -22.25 -12.10 -11.69
N GLY A 644 -22.97 -12.36 -10.59
CA GLY A 644 -24.36 -12.79 -10.59
C GLY A 644 -24.62 -14.23 -10.11
N GLU A 645 -23.61 -14.96 -9.62
CA GLU A 645 -23.83 -16.27 -9.00
C GLU A 645 -24.28 -16.17 -7.54
N THR A 646 -24.99 -17.17 -7.04
CA THR A 646 -25.46 -17.19 -5.65
C THR A 646 -24.48 -17.92 -4.74
N LEU A 647 -24.45 -17.55 -3.46
CA LEU A 647 -23.63 -18.19 -2.45
C LEU A 647 -23.92 -19.69 -2.32
N ALA A 648 -25.20 -20.07 -2.47
CA ALA A 648 -25.66 -21.46 -2.47
C ALA A 648 -25.00 -22.31 -3.58
N SER A 649 -24.64 -21.72 -4.73
CA SER A 649 -24.02 -22.45 -5.85
C SER A 649 -22.64 -23.04 -5.52
N PHE A 650 -21.95 -22.46 -4.53
CA PHE A 650 -20.60 -22.88 -4.14
C PHE A 650 -20.59 -24.04 -3.14
N ASN A 651 -21.74 -24.41 -2.56
CA ASN A 651 -21.87 -25.48 -1.56
C ASN A 651 -20.81 -25.40 -0.45
N ILE A 652 -20.57 -24.19 0.08
CA ILE A 652 -19.51 -23.91 1.04
C ILE A 652 -19.78 -24.68 2.34
N VAL A 653 -18.84 -25.51 2.76
CA VAL A 653 -18.87 -26.20 4.05
C VAL A 653 -17.95 -25.47 5.02
N LYS A 654 -18.49 -24.96 6.14
CA LYS A 654 -17.70 -24.30 7.17
C LYS A 654 -16.67 -25.28 7.76
N PRO A 655 -15.37 -25.01 7.67
CA PRO A 655 -14.35 -25.95 8.11
C PRO A 655 -14.25 -25.97 9.64
N VAL A 656 -14.01 -27.16 10.19
CA VAL A 656 -13.54 -27.29 11.58
C VAL A 656 -12.02 -27.21 11.55
N LEU A 657 -11.47 -26.13 12.06
CA LEU A 657 -10.04 -25.88 12.08
C LEU A 657 -9.41 -26.66 13.24
N ASN A 658 -8.40 -27.48 12.94
CA ASN A 658 -7.57 -28.19 13.94
C ASN A 658 -6.23 -27.48 14.15
N HIS A 659 -6.15 -26.22 13.75
CA HIS A 659 -4.97 -25.37 13.79
C HIS A 659 -5.38 -23.93 14.12
N VAL A 660 -4.40 -23.16 14.55
CA VAL A 660 -4.47 -21.73 14.78
C VAL A 660 -3.53 -21.04 13.81
N ALA A 661 -4.03 -20.01 13.14
CA ALA A 661 -3.27 -19.11 12.31
C ALA A 661 -3.10 -17.77 13.05
N VAL A 662 -1.88 -17.27 13.11
CA VAL A 662 -1.55 -15.95 13.67
C VAL A 662 -0.90 -15.10 12.60
N LYS A 663 -1.50 -13.96 12.29
CA LYS A 663 -0.90 -12.91 11.45
C LYS A 663 -0.11 -11.96 12.33
N GLU A 664 1.08 -11.57 11.90
CA GLU A 664 1.92 -10.55 12.53
C GLU A 664 2.36 -9.51 11.50
N ALA A 665 2.44 -8.24 11.90
CA ALA A 665 2.81 -7.11 11.06
C ALA A 665 4.34 -6.89 10.99
N VAL A 666 4.82 -6.42 9.85
CA VAL A 666 6.23 -6.06 9.61
C VAL A 666 6.36 -4.55 9.41
N PHE A 667 7.24 -3.93 10.19
CA PHE A 667 7.36 -2.47 10.26
C PHE A 667 8.63 -1.93 9.58
N PRO A 668 8.56 -0.74 8.95
CA PRO A 668 9.71 -0.13 8.27
C PRO A 668 10.58 0.73 9.19
N PHE A 669 10.40 0.69 10.52
CA PHE A 669 11.03 1.64 11.45
C PHE A 669 12.56 1.71 11.33
N ALA A 670 13.22 0.60 11.01
CA ALA A 670 14.67 0.57 10.80
C ALA A 670 15.15 1.46 9.63
N ARG A 671 14.25 1.81 8.69
CA ARG A 671 14.54 2.71 7.56
C ARG A 671 14.37 4.19 7.91
N PHE A 672 13.75 4.51 9.04
CA PHE A 672 13.42 5.88 9.43
C PHE A 672 14.06 6.23 10.79
N PRO A 673 15.39 6.43 10.85
CA PRO A 673 16.07 6.79 12.07
C PRO A 673 15.57 8.16 12.55
N GLY A 674 14.95 8.20 13.74
CA GLY A 674 14.33 9.41 14.30
C GLY A 674 12.82 9.29 14.48
N VAL A 675 12.19 8.27 13.90
CA VAL A 675 10.77 7.96 14.11
C VAL A 675 10.60 7.09 15.34
N ASP A 676 9.53 7.35 16.09
CA ASP A 676 9.12 6.53 17.22
C ASP A 676 8.35 5.29 16.76
N ILE A 677 8.65 4.14 17.37
CA ILE A 677 8.06 2.84 17.03
C ILE A 677 6.73 2.57 17.76
N ILE A 678 6.12 3.60 18.36
CA ILE A 678 4.82 3.48 18.99
C ILE A 678 3.75 3.17 17.94
N LEU A 679 2.96 2.14 18.26
CA LEU A 679 1.73 1.78 17.58
C LEU A 679 0.58 2.68 18.03
N GLY A 680 -0.37 2.91 17.15
CA GLY A 680 -1.53 3.75 17.44
C GLY A 680 -2.61 3.60 16.39
N PRO A 681 -3.57 4.53 16.32
CA PRO A 681 -4.74 4.39 15.44
C PRO A 681 -4.41 4.62 13.96
N GLU A 682 -3.20 5.07 13.63
CA GLU A 682 -2.71 5.17 12.26
C GLU A 682 -1.78 4.00 11.92
N MET A 683 -2.09 3.29 10.84
CA MET A 683 -1.28 2.16 10.33
C MET A 683 0.09 2.61 9.83
N LYS A 684 1.14 1.86 10.17
CA LYS A 684 2.54 2.10 9.77
C LYS A 684 3.26 0.86 9.20
N SER A 685 2.70 -0.34 9.33
CA SER A 685 3.26 -1.57 8.79
C SER A 685 3.28 -1.59 7.26
N THR A 686 4.25 -2.31 6.70
CA THR A 686 4.49 -2.43 5.25
C THR A 686 4.17 -3.82 4.70
N GLY A 687 3.93 -4.80 5.56
CA GLY A 687 3.60 -6.17 5.19
C GLY A 687 3.26 -7.00 6.40
N GLU A 688 3.05 -8.30 6.18
CA GLU A 688 2.61 -9.24 7.20
C GLU A 688 3.21 -10.63 6.97
N VAL A 689 3.21 -11.43 8.03
CA VAL A 689 3.59 -12.85 8.02
C VAL A 689 2.53 -13.68 8.74
N MET A 690 2.50 -14.98 8.43
CA MET A 690 1.55 -15.92 9.01
C MET A 690 2.30 -17.07 9.69
N GLY A 691 2.11 -17.21 11.00
CA GLY A 691 2.47 -18.40 11.76
C GLY A 691 1.28 -19.34 11.87
N LEU A 692 1.49 -20.64 11.63
CA LEU A 692 0.40 -21.63 11.72
C LEU A 692 0.88 -22.89 12.46
N ASP A 693 0.09 -23.32 13.42
CA ASP A 693 0.37 -24.47 14.29
C ASP A 693 -0.91 -25.03 14.94
N THR A 694 -0.83 -26.07 15.76
CA THR A 694 -1.97 -26.70 16.45
C THR A 694 -2.51 -25.87 17.62
N ASP A 695 -1.72 -24.94 18.15
CA ASP A 695 -2.11 -24.06 19.25
C ASP A 695 -1.61 -22.63 19.04
N PHE A 696 -2.22 -21.70 19.77
CA PHE A 696 -1.95 -20.26 19.65
C PHE A 696 -0.51 -19.89 19.98
N ALA A 697 0.06 -20.43 21.06
CA ALA A 697 1.39 -20.04 21.53
C ALA A 697 2.47 -20.39 20.50
N ARG A 698 2.38 -21.57 19.88
CA ARG A 698 3.30 -21.98 18.80
C ARG A 698 3.07 -21.20 17.51
N ALA A 699 1.82 -20.97 17.13
CA ALA A 699 1.48 -20.16 15.96
C ALA A 699 2.01 -18.72 16.11
N PHE A 700 1.88 -18.13 17.31
CA PHE A 700 2.44 -16.82 17.65
C PHE A 700 3.97 -16.84 17.63
N ALA A 701 4.63 -17.86 18.19
CA ALA A 701 6.08 -17.99 18.11
C ALA A 701 6.59 -17.99 16.65
N LYS A 702 5.88 -18.72 15.77
CA LYS A 702 6.19 -18.77 14.33
C LYS A 702 5.95 -17.44 13.64
N SER A 703 4.88 -16.70 13.98
CA SER A 703 4.61 -15.39 13.39
C SER A 703 5.67 -14.36 13.81
N GLN A 704 6.08 -14.36 15.09
CA GLN A 704 7.20 -13.51 15.57
C GLN A 704 8.49 -13.80 14.78
N ALA A 705 8.87 -15.08 14.67
CA ALA A 705 10.06 -15.48 13.94
C ALA A 705 9.99 -15.09 12.45
N GLY A 706 8.82 -15.25 11.83
CA GLY A 706 8.57 -14.81 10.46
C GLY A 706 8.74 -13.30 10.27
N ALA A 707 8.34 -12.50 11.26
CA ALA A 707 8.48 -11.04 11.26
C ALA A 707 9.92 -10.57 11.55
N GLY A 708 10.86 -11.49 11.74
CA GLY A 708 12.25 -11.20 12.09
C GLY A 708 12.49 -10.96 13.59
N CYS A 709 11.47 -11.17 14.43
CA CYS A 709 11.54 -11.06 15.88
C CYS A 709 11.85 -12.44 16.50
N VAL A 710 13.10 -12.65 16.94
CA VAL A 710 13.51 -13.91 17.57
C VAL A 710 13.31 -13.83 19.08
N LEU A 711 12.27 -14.49 19.59
CA LEU A 711 11.99 -14.55 21.03
C LEU A 711 13.11 -15.30 21.79
N PRO A 712 13.59 -14.74 22.92
CA PRO A 712 14.62 -15.40 23.71
C PRO A 712 14.05 -16.57 24.52
N ILE A 713 14.85 -17.63 24.70
CA ILE A 713 14.51 -18.76 25.59
C ILE A 713 15.17 -18.67 26.96
N THR A 714 16.16 -17.79 27.12
CA THR A 714 16.89 -17.49 28.37
C THR A 714 17.39 -16.05 28.34
N GLY A 715 17.67 -15.46 29.50
CA GLY A 715 18.35 -14.16 29.59
C GLY A 715 17.72 -13.24 30.62
N THR A 716 17.78 -11.93 30.37
CA THR A 716 17.21 -10.90 31.22
C THR A 716 16.06 -10.19 30.51
N VAL A 717 14.95 -9.99 31.21
CA VAL A 717 13.83 -9.15 30.77
C VAL A 717 13.88 -7.78 31.45
N PHE A 718 13.58 -6.72 30.72
CA PHE A 718 13.37 -5.38 31.27
C PHE A 718 11.90 -4.97 31.16
N ILE A 719 11.26 -4.67 32.29
CA ILE A 719 9.84 -4.30 32.37
C ILE A 719 9.68 -2.86 32.88
N SER A 720 9.06 -2.00 32.09
CA SER A 720 8.72 -0.63 32.47
C SER A 720 7.37 -0.22 31.90
N VAL A 721 6.32 -0.30 32.72
CA VAL A 721 4.92 -0.14 32.29
C VAL A 721 4.23 1.03 32.98
N ARG A 722 3.13 1.53 32.37
CA ARG A 722 2.25 2.55 32.99
C ARG A 722 1.57 2.00 34.24
N GLU A 723 1.07 2.89 35.11
CA GLU A 723 0.46 2.52 36.40
C GLU A 723 -0.67 1.48 36.27
N GLY A 724 -1.60 1.68 35.32
CA GLY A 724 -2.72 0.77 35.09
C GLY A 724 -2.32 -0.65 34.69
N ASP A 725 -1.15 -0.81 34.07
CA ASP A 725 -0.68 -2.11 33.55
C ASP A 725 0.11 -2.91 34.59
N LYS A 726 0.60 -2.27 35.66
CA LYS A 726 1.46 -2.93 36.66
C LYS A 726 0.82 -4.17 37.28
N PRO A 727 -0.47 -4.18 37.68
CA PRO A 727 -1.10 -5.38 38.21
C PRO A 727 -1.12 -6.54 37.19
N HIS A 728 -1.32 -6.22 35.91
CA HIS A 728 -1.38 -7.21 34.83
C HIS A 728 -0.01 -7.76 34.45
N MET A 729 1.08 -7.07 34.79
CA MET A 729 2.46 -7.55 34.58
C MET A 729 2.94 -8.54 35.63
N VAL A 730 2.27 -8.64 36.79
CA VAL A 730 2.62 -9.62 37.84
C VAL A 730 2.65 -11.06 37.32
N PRO A 731 1.59 -11.60 36.67
CA PRO A 731 1.62 -12.97 36.14
C PRO A 731 2.71 -13.17 35.07
N VAL A 732 2.93 -12.17 34.21
CA VAL A 732 3.97 -12.21 33.17
C VAL A 732 5.36 -12.34 33.79
N ALA A 733 5.67 -11.50 34.77
CA ALA A 733 6.95 -11.52 35.47
C ALA A 733 7.16 -12.82 36.25
N ARG A 734 6.11 -13.37 36.88
CA ARG A 734 6.18 -14.68 37.57
C ARG A 734 6.47 -15.81 36.60
N ALA A 735 5.81 -15.86 35.45
CA ALA A 735 6.06 -16.89 34.44
C ALA A 735 7.51 -16.82 33.92
N LEU A 736 8.01 -15.62 33.59
CA LEU A 736 9.40 -15.40 33.18
C LEU A 736 10.40 -15.82 34.27
N GLN A 737 10.18 -15.43 35.53
CA GLN A 737 11.05 -15.83 36.64
C GLN A 737 11.00 -17.35 36.89
N GLY A 738 9.81 -17.97 36.80
CA GLY A 738 9.64 -19.42 36.88
C GLY A 738 10.37 -20.16 35.76
N MET A 739 10.50 -19.52 34.60
CA MET A 739 11.32 -19.98 33.49
C MET A 739 12.84 -19.72 33.68
N GLY A 740 13.26 -19.01 34.73
CA GLY A 740 14.66 -18.72 35.01
C GLY A 740 15.21 -17.47 34.33
N PHE A 741 14.35 -16.59 33.79
CA PHE A 741 14.77 -15.26 33.36
C PHE A 741 15.10 -14.38 34.57
N LYS A 742 16.12 -13.54 34.42
CA LYS A 742 16.36 -12.44 35.36
C LYS A 742 15.38 -11.32 35.06
N VAL A 743 14.66 -10.83 36.07
CA VAL A 743 13.70 -9.73 35.90
C VAL A 743 14.35 -8.42 36.34
N THR A 744 14.42 -7.46 35.42
CA THR A 744 14.82 -6.08 35.70
C THR A 744 13.63 -5.16 35.45
N ALA A 745 13.48 -4.10 36.25
CA ALA A 745 12.36 -3.18 36.10
C ALA A 745 12.69 -1.77 36.60
N THR A 746 11.95 -0.77 36.12
CA THR A 746 12.00 0.59 36.69
C THR A 746 11.43 0.59 38.11
N GLU A 747 11.89 1.51 38.97
CA GLU A 747 11.56 1.53 40.42
C GLU A 747 10.07 1.33 40.73
N GLY A 748 9.19 2.09 40.05
CA GLY A 748 7.74 2.00 40.25
C GLY A 748 7.14 0.65 39.83
N THR A 749 7.70 -0.01 38.81
CA THR A 749 7.29 -1.35 38.36
C THR A 749 7.85 -2.42 39.29
N ALA A 750 9.14 -2.30 39.66
CA ALA A 750 9.84 -3.22 40.54
C ALA A 750 9.16 -3.33 41.91
N ARG A 751 8.69 -2.20 42.46
CA ARG A 751 7.93 -2.16 43.72
C ARG A 751 6.69 -3.04 43.67
N THR A 752 5.82 -2.83 42.69
CA THR A 752 4.57 -3.61 42.53
C THR A 752 4.85 -5.10 42.33
N LEU A 753 5.88 -5.44 41.54
CA LEU A 753 6.26 -6.84 41.33
C LEU A 753 6.73 -7.51 42.64
N ARG A 754 7.58 -6.82 43.43
CA ARG A 754 8.08 -7.32 44.72
C ARG A 754 6.97 -7.46 45.76
N GLU A 755 6.08 -6.47 45.85
CA GLU A 755 4.90 -6.51 46.73
C GLU A 755 3.98 -7.69 46.38
N ALA A 756 3.90 -8.04 45.10
CA ALA A 756 3.18 -9.21 44.62
C ALA A 756 3.98 -10.52 44.67
N GLY A 757 5.15 -10.55 45.34
CA GLY A 757 5.92 -11.78 45.57
C GLY A 757 6.85 -12.23 44.45
N VAL A 758 7.16 -11.37 43.47
CA VAL A 758 8.26 -11.57 42.51
C VAL A 758 9.56 -11.13 43.19
N THR A 759 10.28 -12.06 43.79
CA THR A 759 11.31 -11.75 44.80
C THR A 759 12.65 -11.28 44.24
N ASP A 760 13.03 -11.71 43.03
CA ASP A 760 14.34 -11.42 42.41
C ASP A 760 14.20 -10.41 41.27
N VAL A 761 13.71 -9.21 41.60
CA VAL A 761 13.60 -8.09 40.65
C VAL A 761 14.73 -7.10 40.90
N THR A 762 15.59 -6.88 39.91
CA THR A 762 16.65 -5.87 39.96
C THR A 762 16.13 -4.52 39.45
N VAL A 763 16.34 -3.44 40.20
CA VAL A 763 15.95 -2.08 39.76
C VAL A 763 16.95 -1.56 38.74
N LEU A 764 16.45 -0.98 37.66
CA LEU A 764 17.26 -0.36 36.61
C LEU A 764 16.73 1.05 36.30
N ASN A 765 17.64 2.02 36.27
CA ASN A 765 17.30 3.43 36.06
C ASN A 765 16.75 3.68 34.64
N LYS A 766 15.82 4.63 34.52
CA LYS A 766 15.54 5.31 33.25
C LYS A 766 16.73 6.18 32.84
N VAL A 767 16.77 6.59 31.56
CA VAL A 767 17.85 7.45 31.03
C VAL A 767 18.02 8.74 31.85
N LEU A 768 16.91 9.34 32.31
CA LEU A 768 16.92 10.56 33.11
C LEU A 768 17.30 10.36 34.59
N GLU A 769 17.35 9.11 35.08
CA GLU A 769 17.53 8.78 36.50
C GLU A 769 18.99 8.48 36.89
N GLY A 770 19.92 8.43 35.93
CA GLY A 770 21.36 8.25 36.15
C GLY A 770 21.93 6.90 35.68
N ARG A 771 23.24 6.70 35.81
CA ARG A 771 23.96 5.52 35.28
C ARG A 771 24.28 4.44 36.33
N PRO A 772 24.29 3.15 35.96
CA PRO A 772 23.89 2.60 34.64
C PRO A 772 22.36 2.61 34.47
N HIS A 773 21.88 2.88 33.25
CA HIS A 773 20.44 2.89 32.91
C HIS A 773 20.06 1.81 31.88
N CYS A 774 18.77 1.61 31.67
CA CYS A 774 18.21 0.63 30.72
C CYS A 774 18.85 0.65 29.31
N VAL A 775 19.12 1.83 28.75
CA VAL A 775 19.80 1.93 27.43
C VAL A 775 21.25 1.44 27.45
N ASP A 776 21.99 1.63 28.55
CA ASP A 776 23.35 1.11 28.69
C ASP A 776 23.30 -0.42 28.75
N ALA A 777 22.35 -0.97 29.51
CA ALA A 777 22.17 -2.41 29.65
C ALA A 777 21.78 -3.08 28.30
N MET A 778 20.89 -2.46 27.52
CA MET A 778 20.56 -2.93 26.16
C MET A 778 21.78 -2.88 25.24
N THR A 779 22.52 -1.76 25.24
CA THR A 779 23.74 -1.59 24.44
C THR A 779 24.82 -2.62 24.79
N ASN A 780 24.93 -2.98 26.07
CA ASN A 780 25.89 -3.97 26.56
C ASN A 780 25.41 -5.44 26.39
N GLY A 781 24.28 -5.68 25.72
CA GLY A 781 23.72 -7.02 25.51
C GLY A 781 23.22 -7.70 26.79
N GLN A 782 22.90 -6.93 27.84
CA GLN A 782 22.46 -7.45 29.13
C GLN A 782 20.95 -7.72 29.20
N ILE A 783 20.18 -7.25 28.22
CA ILE A 783 18.71 -7.38 28.12
C ILE A 783 18.38 -8.11 26.82
N GLN A 784 17.50 -9.12 26.90
CA GLN A 784 17.06 -9.95 25.77
C GLN A 784 15.57 -9.77 25.43
N LEU A 785 14.78 -9.17 26.34
CA LEU A 785 13.36 -8.89 26.12
C LEU A 785 13.01 -7.57 26.79
N VAL A 786 12.26 -6.72 26.10
CA VAL A 786 11.76 -5.45 26.65
C VAL A 786 10.23 -5.43 26.63
N VAL A 787 9.63 -5.06 27.77
CA VAL A 787 8.21 -4.72 27.86
C VAL A 787 8.11 -3.27 28.29
N ASN A 788 7.62 -2.40 27.40
CA ASN A 788 7.49 -0.98 27.67
C ASN A 788 6.13 -0.42 27.24
N THR A 789 5.22 -0.24 28.20
CA THR A 789 3.94 0.45 27.97
C THR A 789 4.01 1.89 28.47
N THR A 790 3.37 2.82 27.76
CA THR A 790 3.40 4.26 28.08
C THR A 790 2.03 4.90 27.89
N GLU A 791 1.69 5.88 28.72
CA GLU A 791 0.46 6.68 28.60
C GLU A 791 0.79 8.17 28.73
N GLY A 792 0.18 9.01 27.89
CA GLY A 792 0.41 10.45 27.88
C GLY A 792 1.64 10.90 27.08
N SER A 793 1.56 12.10 26.52
CA SER A 793 2.54 12.63 25.55
C SER A 793 3.95 12.79 26.13
N GLN A 794 4.09 13.16 27.40
CA GLN A 794 5.40 13.31 28.06
C GLN A 794 6.08 11.97 28.31
N ALA A 795 5.36 10.98 28.85
CA ALA A 795 5.91 9.66 29.13
C ALA A 795 6.33 8.92 27.84
N VAL A 796 5.57 9.14 26.75
CA VAL A 796 5.91 8.69 25.41
C VAL A 796 7.28 9.25 24.98
N LYS A 797 7.48 10.56 25.09
CA LYS A 797 8.76 11.21 24.73
C LYS A 797 9.93 10.71 25.59
N ASP A 798 9.73 10.60 26.90
CA ASP A 798 10.78 10.19 27.83
C ASP A 798 11.24 8.74 27.57
N SER A 799 10.32 7.88 27.11
CA SER A 799 10.57 6.47 26.84
C SER A 799 11.05 6.19 25.40
N PHE A 800 11.10 7.20 24.53
CA PHE A 800 11.54 7.07 23.13
C PHE A 800 12.91 6.38 23.00
N SER A 801 13.84 6.75 23.88
CA SER A 801 15.20 6.19 23.89
C SER A 801 15.23 4.68 24.13
N ILE A 802 14.29 4.15 24.93
CA ILE A 802 14.19 2.72 25.25
C ILE A 802 13.78 1.96 23.99
N ARG A 803 12.68 2.39 23.39
CA ARG A 803 12.11 1.75 22.20
C ARG A 803 13.04 1.80 21.00
N ARG A 804 13.68 2.95 20.76
CA ARG A 804 14.69 3.12 19.72
C ARG A 804 15.88 2.18 19.92
N SER A 805 16.35 2.04 21.15
CA SER A 805 17.49 1.16 21.45
C SER A 805 17.12 -0.30 21.22
N ALA A 806 15.92 -0.72 21.64
CA ALA A 806 15.44 -2.07 21.39
C ALA A 806 15.39 -2.40 19.89
N LEU A 807 14.85 -1.49 19.06
CA LEU A 807 14.87 -1.63 17.61
C LEU A 807 16.31 -1.71 17.05
N GLN A 808 17.18 -0.79 17.47
CA GLN A 808 18.56 -0.71 16.96
C GLN A 808 19.39 -1.97 17.26
N TYR A 809 19.18 -2.59 18.41
CA TYR A 809 19.88 -3.81 18.83
C TYR A 809 19.08 -5.09 18.56
N ASN A 810 17.97 -4.99 17.82
CA ASN A 810 17.11 -6.11 17.46
C ASN A 810 16.64 -6.93 18.66
N ILE A 811 16.29 -6.25 19.75
CA ILE A 811 15.77 -6.86 20.98
C ILE A 811 14.24 -6.92 20.88
N PRO A 812 13.60 -8.10 21.02
CA PRO A 812 12.15 -8.21 21.09
C PRO A 812 11.53 -7.23 22.08
N HIS A 813 10.53 -6.49 21.63
CA HIS A 813 9.99 -5.35 22.33
C HIS A 813 8.47 -5.30 22.19
N TYR A 814 7.78 -5.30 23.33
CA TYR A 814 6.31 -5.26 23.39
C TYR A 814 5.82 -3.98 24.07
N THR A 815 4.92 -3.26 23.39
CA THR A 815 4.31 -2.01 23.88
C THR A 815 2.94 -2.19 24.52
N THR A 816 2.45 -3.42 24.57
CA THR A 816 1.14 -3.77 25.15
C THR A 816 1.29 -4.92 26.14
N VAL A 817 0.41 -4.97 27.14
CA VAL A 817 0.37 -6.08 28.10
C VAL A 817 -0.03 -7.39 27.40
N ALA A 818 -1.00 -7.33 26.49
CA ALA A 818 -1.48 -8.51 25.76
C ALA A 818 -0.39 -9.12 24.87
N GLY A 819 0.37 -8.29 24.14
CA GLY A 819 1.53 -8.74 23.36
C GLY A 819 2.61 -9.35 24.24
N ALA A 820 2.89 -8.75 25.41
CA ALA A 820 3.84 -9.32 26.37
C ALA A 820 3.38 -10.69 26.91
N ARG A 821 2.08 -10.87 27.17
CA ARG A 821 1.52 -12.18 27.58
C ARG A 821 1.67 -13.22 26.49
N ALA A 822 1.26 -12.91 25.26
CA ALA A 822 1.40 -13.81 24.11
C ALA A 822 2.86 -14.21 23.86
N ALA A 823 3.80 -13.26 24.00
CA ALA A 823 5.23 -13.53 23.89
C ALA A 823 5.73 -14.50 24.96
N VAL A 824 5.29 -14.36 26.21
CA VAL A 824 5.69 -15.26 27.29
C VAL A 824 5.11 -16.66 27.13
N GLU A 825 3.85 -16.78 26.71
CA GLU A 825 3.23 -18.06 26.36
C GLU A 825 3.97 -18.76 25.21
N ALA A 826 4.37 -18.00 24.19
CA ALA A 826 5.19 -18.49 23.08
C ALA A 826 6.58 -18.97 23.54
N ILE A 827 7.26 -18.22 24.43
CA ILE A 827 8.54 -18.64 25.02
C ILE A 827 8.38 -19.94 25.79
N GLU A 828 7.31 -20.08 26.59
CA GLU A 828 7.02 -21.30 27.34
C GLU A 828 6.81 -22.49 26.39
N ALA A 829 6.02 -22.31 25.32
CA ALA A 829 5.79 -23.34 24.31
C ALA A 829 7.08 -23.76 23.58
N MET A 830 7.94 -22.80 23.23
CA MET A 830 9.25 -23.05 22.60
C MET A 830 10.22 -23.80 23.53
N ARG A 831 10.09 -23.65 24.85
CA ARG A 831 10.89 -24.40 25.82
C ARG A 831 10.36 -25.80 26.07
N ALA A 832 9.05 -26.01 25.93
CA ALA A 832 8.41 -27.31 26.08
C ALA A 832 8.65 -28.24 24.88
N GLY A 833 8.95 -27.71 23.68
CA GLY A 833 9.29 -28.51 22.51
C GLY A 833 9.70 -27.68 21.30
N THR A 834 10.12 -28.34 20.22
CA THR A 834 10.54 -27.68 18.98
C THR A 834 9.34 -27.13 18.18
N LEU A 835 9.59 -26.14 17.34
CA LEU A 835 8.63 -25.66 16.35
C LEU A 835 8.71 -26.55 15.10
N ASP A 836 7.64 -27.30 14.81
CA ASP A 836 7.58 -28.17 13.64
C ASP A 836 7.20 -27.40 12.37
N VAL A 837 7.57 -27.92 11.21
CA VAL A 837 7.22 -27.35 9.90
C VAL A 837 6.23 -28.25 9.18
N ALA A 838 5.26 -27.65 8.49
CA ALA A 838 4.28 -28.37 7.71
C ALA A 838 3.86 -27.54 6.48
N PRO A 839 3.67 -28.17 5.31
CA PRO A 839 3.18 -27.48 4.13
C PRO A 839 1.71 -27.08 4.33
N LEU A 840 1.27 -25.98 3.70
CA LEU A 840 -0.10 -25.49 3.86
C LEU A 840 -1.15 -26.56 3.51
N GLN A 841 -0.86 -27.39 2.51
CA GLN A 841 -1.72 -28.47 2.05
C GLN A 841 -1.99 -29.54 3.12
N SER A 842 -1.10 -29.75 4.09
CA SER A 842 -1.32 -30.77 5.12
C SER A 842 -2.40 -30.39 6.14
N TYR A 843 -2.78 -29.10 6.19
CA TYR A 843 -3.82 -28.61 7.09
C TYR A 843 -5.23 -28.76 6.52
N PHE A 844 -5.34 -29.05 5.22
CA PHE A 844 -6.62 -29.12 4.51
C PHE A 844 -6.84 -30.49 3.86
N LYS A 845 -8.09 -30.97 3.86
CA LYS A 845 -8.45 -32.28 3.27
C LYS A 845 -8.68 -32.22 1.75
N SER A 846 -8.79 -31.02 1.18
CA SER A 846 -9.00 -30.74 -0.24
C SER A 846 -7.97 -29.71 -0.71
N SER A 847 -7.59 -29.74 -1.99
CA SER A 847 -6.65 -28.75 -2.53
C SER A 847 -7.29 -27.36 -2.57
N PHE A 848 -6.49 -26.36 -2.20
CA PHE A 848 -6.78 -24.94 -2.20
C PHE A 848 -6.91 -24.36 -3.62
#